data_AF-A0A9E4BVK5-F1
#
_entry.id   AF-A0A9E4BVK5-F1
#
_cell.length_a   1.000
_cell.length_b   1.000
_cell.length_c   1.000
_cell.angle_alpha   90.00
_cell.angle_beta   90.00
_cell.angle_gamma   90.00
#
_symmetry.space_group_name_H-M   'P 1'
#
loop_
_entity.id
_entity.type
_entity.pdbx_description
1 polymer ?
#
loop_
_entity_poly.entity_id
_entity_poly.type
_entity_poly.pdbx_seq_one_letter_code
_entity_poly.pdbx_strand_id
1 'polypeptide(L)'
;MNQPTYEYPARTIHIPQGASARWIGQSLERENLIHNAHVFAWTVRLKGLGHQLKAGTYQLDGTGTTAAIAQSLLKAPIQTQPATIPEGLNRHQIAGHLQAAGVADSARFIAATEDPQLIRQLGVAASTLEGYLFPETYFFDLNTDERTIVSLMVDQFHRVFADSLRQRLNELGLSLHQAVTLASIVEREAVAVEEQPIISGVFQRRLKLNRRLESCATVNYALGTNKKRLTYADLEVDSPFNTYRHHGLPPGPISSPGRTALLAVLYPVRRPRRRHPHLQPHQQGTRARQAPSQASPAHADELRMSILDALNPAQRRAAEAPGGPLLILAGAGSGKTRVLTHRIAFLIEEVGVPPWRILAATFTNKAAGEMRERIEQLVGSEANELWIGNFHSICARILRRQAEGFGLDPNFSIYDEDDRRATIRRVLDAHQIDERDLAPRAVVSQISRAKNAMLDPLEFARQANEGQRQIAELYADYERELRRNQALDFDDLLIEVVRQFERHPDILRTYQERFEHLLVDEYQDTNRPQYLLCRQLAAHHRNICVVGDDDQSIYQFRGADIRNILDFERDYPDARSVRLEQNYRSTGRILAAANAVISHNQGRKGKELWTNGPEGDPVAVVECDSDRREARHVVDAIRRYDRLGRYGLGDAAVLYRTNAQSRPFEEELQRARLPYVIVGGIRFYDRREIRDVLSYLRLLVNPADDIALRRIINTPRRGIGDTSLARLQAFAQAKGWSLSTALKHLDDVPDLSGRAQKSLAAFSALIDELMTATDALSLPELGFAVVEKSGYRAMLAAENTPEAEARLQNLDQLLAEMTEYADENPDSTLATYLEEKSLLTSADESDNDGNAITLMTLHSAKGLEFPLVFVCGLEENLFPTARAVGDPQAIEEERRLCYVGMTRAQEQLSLTYALRRYAYGSLLATEPSRFLGEVPAELTTQNYELDRGFDRSRQRVGPPPRKKAPQGVHYEPDSEQSPGFDEFVAQDDFLAVGQWVRHPQWGRGQIVSREGHGEKMKLSIRFGTRIKRIAVAYAQLEPA
;
A
#
# COMPACT_ATOMS: atom_id res chain seq x y z
N MET A 1 17.74 36.57 53.98
CA MET A 1 18.41 35.87 52.87
C MET A 1 17.67 36.22 51.60
N ASN A 2 18.27 37.06 50.74
CA ASN A 2 17.72 37.29 49.40
C ASN A 2 18.26 36.19 48.49
N GLN A 3 17.37 35.38 47.92
CA GLN A 3 17.73 34.54 46.77
C GLN A 3 17.76 35.43 45.52
N PRO A 4 18.66 35.18 44.56
CA PRO A 4 18.69 35.94 43.32
C PRO A 4 17.44 35.65 42.49
N THR A 5 16.71 36.70 42.11
CA THR A 5 15.71 36.63 41.05
C THR A 5 16.42 36.41 39.73
N TYR A 6 16.34 35.19 39.20
CA TYR A 6 16.71 34.94 37.81
C TYR A 6 15.68 35.61 36.90
N GLU A 7 16.06 36.71 36.25
CA GLU A 7 15.32 37.28 35.14
C GLU A 7 15.42 36.34 33.95
N TYR A 8 14.39 35.53 33.74
CA TYR A 8 14.23 34.77 32.50
C TYR A 8 13.66 35.71 31.42
N PRO A 9 14.22 35.70 30.19
CA PRO A 9 13.61 36.44 29.08
C PRO A 9 12.18 35.92 28.84
N ALA A 10 11.29 36.81 28.41
CA ALA A 10 9.92 36.46 28.12
C ALA A 10 9.86 35.38 27.02
N ARG A 11 9.18 34.26 27.30
CA ARG A 11 9.13 33.10 26.41
C ARG A 11 7.80 33.02 25.66
N THR A 12 7.89 32.69 24.39
CA THR A 12 6.74 32.52 23.51
C THR A 12 6.27 31.06 23.53
N ILE A 13 4.99 30.83 23.83
CA ILE A 13 4.37 29.50 23.85
C ILE A 13 3.13 29.49 22.96
N HIS A 14 3.10 28.53 22.03
CA HIS A 14 1.95 28.27 21.18
C HIS A 14 1.01 27.25 21.85
N ILE A 15 -0.27 27.61 21.99
CA ILE A 15 -1.34 26.74 22.49
C ILE A 15 -2.23 26.32 21.30
N PRO A 16 -2.21 25.05 20.87
CA PRO A 16 -3.04 24.59 19.77
C PRO A 16 -4.52 24.51 20.16
N GLN A 17 -5.40 24.54 19.15
CA GLN A 17 -6.84 24.46 19.36
C GLN A 17 -7.23 23.13 20.02
N GLY A 18 -8.05 23.20 21.07
CA GLY A 18 -8.45 22.03 21.87
C GLY A 18 -7.41 21.55 22.91
N ALA A 19 -6.29 22.26 23.11
CA ALA A 19 -5.29 21.89 24.10
C ALA A 19 -5.87 21.80 25.53
N SER A 20 -5.71 20.64 26.17
CA SER A 20 -6.13 20.46 27.57
C SER A 20 -5.21 21.22 28.55
N ALA A 21 -5.74 21.63 29.69
CA ALA A 21 -4.94 22.27 30.75
C ALA A 21 -3.74 21.44 31.23
N ARG A 22 -3.79 20.10 31.08
CA ARG A 22 -2.65 19.21 31.37
C ARG A 22 -1.57 19.27 30.29
N TRP A 23 -1.97 19.36 29.02
CA TRP A 23 -1.03 19.57 27.90
C TRP A 23 -0.34 20.93 28.04
N ILE A 24 -1.11 21.99 28.30
CA ILE A 24 -0.58 23.35 28.49
C ILE A 24 0.43 23.37 29.64
N GLY A 25 0.10 22.72 30.78
CA GLY A 25 1.05 22.54 31.89
C GLY A 25 2.34 21.81 31.49
N GLN A 26 2.24 20.73 30.71
CA GLN A 26 3.42 19.97 30.25
C GLN A 26 4.29 20.73 29.23
N SER A 27 3.71 21.67 28.48
CA SER A 27 4.47 22.57 27.60
C SER A 27 5.17 23.67 28.40
N LEU A 28 4.47 24.29 29.37
CA LEU A 28 5.05 25.26 30.30
C LEU A 28 6.19 24.69 31.16
N GLU A 29 6.08 23.42 31.56
CA GLU A 29 7.07 22.69 32.35
C GLU A 29 8.33 22.36 31.53
N ARG A 30 8.17 21.95 30.26
CA ARG A 30 9.30 21.76 29.32
C ARG A 30 10.07 23.06 29.06
N GLU A 31 9.36 24.19 28.97
CA GLU A 31 9.97 25.52 28.84
C GLU A 31 10.53 26.10 30.16
N ASN A 32 10.53 25.32 31.25
CA ASN A 32 10.97 25.75 32.59
C ASN A 32 10.25 26.99 33.15
N LEU A 33 9.09 27.36 32.60
CA LEU A 33 8.28 28.46 33.12
C LEU A 33 7.49 28.07 34.39
N ILE A 34 7.22 26.77 34.58
CA ILE A 34 6.64 26.24 35.82
C ILE A 34 7.40 24.99 36.28
N HIS A 35 7.43 24.76 37.60
CA HIS A 35 8.10 23.59 38.18
C HIS A 35 7.26 22.29 38.16
N ASN A 36 5.96 22.37 37.87
CA ASN A 36 5.09 21.18 37.93
C ASN A 36 3.80 21.32 37.09
N ALA A 37 3.67 20.53 36.03
CA ALA A 37 2.49 20.52 35.15
C ALA A 37 1.20 20.09 35.85
N HIS A 38 1.28 19.20 36.85
CA HIS A 38 0.11 18.75 37.61
C HIS A 38 -0.43 19.86 38.51
N VAL A 39 0.44 20.65 39.15
CA VAL A 39 0.05 21.82 39.96
C VAL A 39 -0.64 22.87 39.09
N PHE A 40 -0.14 23.12 37.87
CA PHE A 40 -0.80 24.01 36.91
C PHE A 40 -2.19 23.50 36.50
N ALA A 41 -2.29 22.24 36.06
CA ALA A 41 -3.56 21.66 35.64
C ALA A 41 -4.61 21.63 36.78
N TRP A 42 -4.17 21.39 38.01
CA TRP A 42 -5.01 21.43 39.21
C TRP A 42 -5.46 22.87 39.53
N THR A 43 -4.55 23.85 39.44
CA THR A 43 -4.86 25.29 39.66
C THR A 43 -5.87 25.81 38.64
N VAL A 44 -5.69 25.50 37.35
CA VAL A 44 -6.62 25.88 36.26
C VAL A 44 -7.99 25.23 36.48
N ARG A 45 -8.04 23.98 36.95
CA ARG A 45 -9.30 23.28 37.25
C ARG A 45 -10.02 23.85 38.47
N LEU A 46 -9.31 24.16 39.56
CA LEU A 46 -9.88 24.72 40.79
C LEU A 46 -10.43 26.13 40.60
N LYS A 47 -9.75 26.96 39.79
CA LYS A 47 -10.21 28.32 39.46
C LYS A 47 -11.20 28.39 38.29
N GLY A 48 -11.58 27.25 37.71
CA GLY A 48 -12.52 27.17 36.58
C GLY A 48 -12.01 27.74 35.25
N LEU A 49 -10.71 28.09 35.15
CA LEU A 49 -10.15 28.86 34.02
C LEU A 49 -10.01 28.06 32.72
N GLY A 50 -10.21 26.73 32.75
CA GLY A 50 -9.92 25.84 31.61
C GLY A 50 -10.72 26.11 30.33
N HIS A 51 -11.84 26.83 30.40
CA HIS A 51 -12.65 27.24 29.23
C HIS A 51 -12.34 28.67 28.72
N GLN A 52 -11.45 29.40 29.42
CA GLN A 52 -11.11 30.79 29.13
C GLN A 52 -9.73 30.93 28.48
N LEU A 53 -8.90 29.89 28.57
CA LEU A 53 -7.64 29.76 27.84
C LEU A 53 -7.95 29.58 26.35
N LYS A 54 -7.48 30.50 25.51
CA LYS A 54 -7.68 30.45 24.06
C LYS A 54 -6.52 29.75 23.36
N ALA A 55 -6.77 29.29 22.14
CA ALA A 55 -5.71 28.87 21.24
C ALA A 55 -4.95 30.09 20.69
N GLY A 56 -3.68 29.92 20.37
CA GLY A 56 -2.80 30.95 19.82
C GLY A 56 -1.48 31.09 20.59
N THR A 57 -0.71 32.10 20.21
CA THR A 57 0.65 32.33 20.70
C THR A 57 0.66 33.29 21.89
N TYR A 58 1.38 32.97 22.96
CA TYR A 58 1.43 33.76 24.19
C TYR A 58 2.88 34.05 24.58
N GLN A 59 3.22 35.32 24.79
CA GLN A 59 4.48 35.70 25.41
C GLN A 59 4.29 35.79 26.93
N LEU A 60 5.15 35.08 27.66
CA LEU A 60 5.06 34.90 29.11
C LEU A 60 6.38 35.32 29.76
N ASP A 61 6.30 36.34 30.61
CA ASP A 61 7.41 36.76 31.46
C ASP A 61 7.74 35.62 32.45
N GLY A 62 8.99 35.13 32.43
CA GLY A 62 9.39 33.92 33.17
C GLY A 62 9.55 34.10 34.68
N THR A 63 9.01 35.18 35.26
CA THR A 63 9.16 35.60 36.64
C THR A 63 7.80 35.64 37.36
N GLY A 64 7.16 34.48 37.53
CA GLY A 64 5.85 34.40 38.17
C GLY A 64 5.53 33.07 38.83
N THR A 65 4.62 33.08 39.80
CA THR A 65 4.05 31.83 40.33
C THR A 65 3.17 31.15 39.27
N THR A 66 2.92 29.85 39.41
CA THR A 66 2.03 29.08 38.53
C THR A 66 0.64 29.73 38.37
N ALA A 67 0.17 30.44 39.39
CA ALA A 67 -1.09 31.19 39.36
C ALA A 67 -1.01 32.49 38.53
N ALA A 68 0.13 33.19 38.52
CA ALA A 68 0.37 34.38 37.71
C ALA A 68 0.49 34.01 36.21
N ILE A 69 1.22 32.93 35.90
CA ILE A 69 1.35 32.40 34.53
C ILE A 69 0.00 31.96 33.98
N ALA A 70 -0.83 31.27 34.78
CA ALA A 70 -2.21 30.95 34.40
C ALA A 70 -3.09 32.18 34.16
N GLN A 71 -2.76 33.34 34.76
CA GLN A 71 -3.44 34.61 34.54
C GLN A 71 -2.96 35.35 33.27
N SER A 72 -1.65 35.31 32.98
CA SER A 72 -1.10 35.84 31.73
C SER A 72 -1.66 35.13 30.49
N LEU A 73 -1.94 33.82 30.59
CA LEU A 73 -2.61 33.04 29.54
C LEU A 73 -4.10 33.38 29.32
N LEU A 74 -4.70 34.26 30.15
CA LEU A 74 -6.05 34.79 29.92
C LEU A 74 -6.05 36.08 29.07
N LYS A 75 -4.87 36.63 28.75
CA LYS A 75 -4.74 37.75 27.80
C LYS A 75 -5.10 37.27 26.38
N ALA A 76 -5.26 38.20 25.44
CA ALA A 76 -5.38 37.84 24.03
C ALA A 76 -4.04 37.25 23.53
N PRO A 77 -4.06 36.19 22.71
CA PRO A 77 -2.84 35.70 22.06
C PRO A 77 -2.29 36.74 21.09
N ILE A 78 -0.97 36.74 20.93
CA ILE A 78 -0.24 37.52 19.93
C ILE A 78 -0.58 36.97 18.55
N GLN A 79 -0.91 37.87 17.62
CA GLN A 79 -1.05 37.51 16.21
C GLN A 79 0.34 37.23 15.64
N THR A 80 0.56 35.97 15.29
CA THR A 80 1.79 35.49 14.65
C THR A 80 1.50 35.03 13.25
N GLN A 81 2.45 35.24 12.35
CA GLN A 81 2.38 34.89 10.95
C GLN A 81 3.33 33.68 10.73
N PRO A 82 2.80 32.52 10.33
CA PRO A 82 3.62 31.34 10.08
C PRO A 82 4.38 31.50 8.76
N ALA A 83 5.65 31.13 8.75
CA ALA A 83 6.42 30.96 7.53
C ALA A 83 7.21 29.64 7.59
N THR A 84 6.93 28.75 6.66
CA THR A 84 7.65 27.48 6.50
C THR A 84 8.79 27.66 5.51
N ILE A 85 10.00 27.29 5.93
CA ILE A 85 11.20 27.32 5.09
C ILE A 85 11.58 25.87 4.74
N PRO A 86 11.34 25.42 3.49
CA PRO A 86 11.76 24.10 3.02
C PRO A 86 13.27 23.86 3.14
N GLU A 87 13.65 22.60 3.35
CA GLU A 87 15.04 22.17 3.32
C GLU A 87 15.65 22.38 1.92
N GLY A 88 16.96 22.61 1.85
CA GLY A 88 17.68 22.80 0.60
C GLY A 88 17.47 24.16 -0.10
N LEU A 89 16.70 25.11 0.41
CA LEU A 89 16.62 26.45 -0.19
C LEU A 89 17.90 27.28 0.05
N ASN A 90 18.28 28.13 -0.92
CA ASN A 90 19.35 29.12 -0.74
C ASN A 90 18.82 30.45 -0.16
N ARG A 91 19.70 31.34 0.33
CA ARG A 91 19.28 32.58 1.03
C ARG A 91 18.35 33.49 0.21
N HIS A 92 18.51 33.53 -1.12
CA HIS A 92 17.66 34.32 -2.01
C HIS A 92 16.27 33.69 -2.18
N GLN A 93 16.19 32.36 -2.23
CA GLN A 93 14.92 31.63 -2.23
C GLN A 93 14.19 31.79 -0.89
N ILE A 94 14.91 31.69 0.24
CA ILE A 94 14.37 31.93 1.59
C ILE A 94 13.78 33.34 1.71
N ALA A 95 14.50 34.36 1.21
CA ALA A 95 14.04 35.74 1.17
C ALA A 95 12.73 35.89 0.36
N GLY A 96 12.62 35.21 -0.78
CA GLY A 96 11.40 35.15 -1.58
C GLY A 96 10.23 34.47 -0.86
N HIS A 97 10.47 33.36 -0.16
CA HIS A 97 9.46 32.67 0.66
C HIS A 97 8.94 33.56 1.81
N LEU A 98 9.84 34.25 2.52
CA LEU A 98 9.46 35.17 3.61
C LEU A 98 8.68 36.39 3.10
N GLN A 99 9.04 36.92 1.94
CA GLN A 99 8.29 38.02 1.31
C GLN A 99 6.91 37.57 0.82
N ALA A 100 6.81 36.40 0.18
CA ALA A 100 5.52 35.82 -0.24
C ALA A 100 4.61 35.50 0.96
N ALA A 101 5.20 35.06 2.07
CA ALA A 101 4.49 34.86 3.33
C ALA A 101 4.10 36.18 4.03
N GLY A 102 4.52 37.35 3.53
CA GLY A 102 4.24 38.67 4.11
C GLY A 102 5.01 38.98 5.39
N VAL A 103 6.11 38.27 5.66
CA VAL A 103 6.86 38.29 6.93
C VAL A 103 8.07 39.23 6.89
N ALA A 104 8.80 39.31 5.77
CA ALA A 104 10.02 40.10 5.65
C ALA A 104 10.16 40.74 4.26
N ASP A 105 10.86 41.87 4.16
CA ASP A 105 11.31 42.39 2.87
C ASP A 105 12.54 41.59 2.38
N SER A 106 12.48 41.08 1.15
CA SER A 106 13.54 40.21 0.60
C SER A 106 14.90 40.91 0.52
N ALA A 107 14.94 42.20 0.15
CA ALA A 107 16.19 42.94 0.03
C ALA A 107 16.82 43.22 1.41
N ARG A 108 16.01 43.55 2.42
CA ARG A 108 16.47 43.72 3.81
C ARG A 108 16.91 42.41 4.44
N PHE A 109 16.19 41.31 4.19
CA PHE A 109 16.59 39.99 4.65
C PHE A 109 17.94 39.57 4.06
N ILE A 110 18.12 39.69 2.74
CA ILE A 110 19.41 39.40 2.09
C ILE A 110 20.52 40.29 2.69
N ALA A 111 20.29 41.59 2.86
CA ALA A 111 21.26 42.49 3.48
C ALA A 111 21.62 42.09 4.93
N ALA A 112 20.67 41.58 5.72
CA ALA A 112 20.95 41.05 7.05
C ALA A 112 21.80 39.76 7.01
N THR A 113 21.60 38.90 6.01
CA THR A 113 22.39 37.66 5.84
C THR A 113 23.84 37.88 5.39
N GLU A 114 24.18 39.10 4.98
CA GLU A 114 25.51 39.50 4.49
C GLU A 114 26.19 40.53 5.42
N ASP A 115 25.55 40.93 6.53
CA ASP A 115 26.05 41.92 7.49
C ASP A 115 27.24 41.38 8.31
N PRO A 116 28.47 41.90 8.12
CA PRO A 116 29.65 41.39 8.82
C PRO A 116 29.67 41.68 10.32
N GLN A 117 28.77 42.53 10.85
CA GLN A 117 28.61 42.70 12.29
C GLN A 117 27.69 41.62 12.85
N LEU A 118 26.52 41.39 12.22
CA LEU A 118 25.56 40.38 12.66
C LEU A 118 26.13 38.95 12.56
N ILE A 119 26.81 38.62 11.46
CA ILE A 119 27.45 37.30 11.27
C ILE A 119 28.43 36.97 12.41
N ARG A 120 29.22 37.97 12.84
CA ARG A 120 30.16 37.82 13.97
C ARG A 120 29.45 37.73 15.32
N GLN A 121 28.35 38.44 15.51
CA GLN A 121 27.53 38.34 16.73
C GLN A 121 26.89 36.95 16.87
N LEU A 122 26.42 36.37 15.75
CA LEU A 122 25.82 35.03 15.69
C LEU A 122 26.84 33.88 15.71
N GLY A 123 28.14 34.18 15.88
CA GLY A 123 29.19 33.16 16.01
C GLY A 123 29.45 32.33 14.75
N VAL A 124 29.06 32.82 13.57
CA VAL A 124 29.24 32.10 12.30
C VAL A 124 30.57 32.50 11.64
N ALA A 125 31.43 31.53 11.39
CA ALA A 125 32.74 31.72 10.76
C ALA A 125 32.66 31.63 9.22
N ALA A 126 31.86 32.49 8.60
CA ALA A 126 31.66 32.55 7.15
C ALA A 126 31.52 34.02 6.67
N SER A 127 31.50 34.25 5.36
CA SER A 127 31.29 35.58 4.76
C SER A 127 29.81 35.96 4.59
N THR A 128 28.91 34.97 4.63
CA THR A 128 27.44 35.11 4.55
C THR A 128 26.80 34.02 5.41
N LEU A 129 25.50 34.13 5.69
CA LEU A 129 24.73 33.11 6.42
C LEU A 129 24.16 31.99 5.52
N GLU A 130 24.63 31.87 4.27
CA GLU A 130 24.29 30.74 3.41
C GLU A 130 24.62 29.41 4.10
N GLY A 131 23.65 28.50 4.19
CA GLY A 131 23.80 27.23 4.93
C GLY A 131 23.54 27.28 6.43
N TYR A 132 23.38 28.46 7.03
CA TYR A 132 23.18 28.63 8.47
C TYR A 132 21.74 29.05 8.85
N LEU A 133 20.89 29.33 7.86
CA LEU A 133 19.48 29.66 8.03
C LEU A 133 18.67 28.36 8.13
N PHE A 134 18.47 27.82 9.34
CA PHE A 134 17.91 26.48 9.50
C PHE A 134 16.49 26.35 8.90
N PRO A 135 16.20 25.32 8.09
CA PRO A 135 14.86 25.11 7.52
C PRO A 135 13.89 24.55 8.58
N GLU A 136 12.83 25.30 8.87
CA GLU A 136 11.77 24.92 9.81
C GLU A 136 10.51 25.76 9.55
N THR A 137 9.40 25.46 10.24
CA THR A 137 8.25 26.36 10.36
C THR A 137 8.46 27.32 11.53
N TYR A 138 8.60 28.61 11.20
CA TYR A 138 8.74 29.69 12.17
C TYR A 138 7.41 30.44 12.32
N PHE A 139 7.18 31.01 13.51
CA PHE A 139 6.02 31.85 13.81
C PHE A 139 6.54 33.22 14.24
N PHE A 140 6.34 34.23 13.38
CA PHE A 140 6.87 35.57 13.59
C PHE A 140 5.78 36.52 14.07
N ASP A 141 6.13 37.45 14.96
CA ASP A 141 5.22 38.53 15.35
C ASP A 141 5.06 39.51 14.18
N LEU A 142 3.86 40.10 14.05
CA LEU A 142 3.62 41.14 13.06
C LEU A 142 4.61 42.30 13.28
N ASN A 143 5.41 42.60 12.25
CA ASN A 143 6.53 43.56 12.24
C ASN A 143 7.84 43.10 12.94
N THR A 144 8.11 41.78 13.04
CA THR A 144 9.46 41.29 13.40
C THR A 144 10.49 41.81 12.38
N ASP A 145 11.60 42.39 12.84
CA ASP A 145 12.64 42.91 11.94
C ASP A 145 13.50 41.80 11.32
N GLU A 146 14.05 42.06 10.14
CA GLU A 146 14.75 41.03 9.36
C GLU A 146 16.05 40.54 10.02
N ARG A 147 16.70 41.34 10.88
CA ARG A 147 17.87 40.87 11.64
C ARG A 147 17.44 39.91 12.74
N THR A 148 16.36 40.19 13.46
CA THR A 148 15.78 39.26 14.46
C THR A 148 15.33 37.95 13.82
N ILE A 149 14.69 38.00 12.63
CA ILE A 149 14.34 36.80 11.86
C ILE A 149 15.59 35.96 11.56
N VAL A 150 16.62 36.57 11.00
CA VAL A 150 17.90 35.92 10.70
C VAL A 150 18.55 35.33 11.96
N SER A 151 18.56 36.07 13.07
CA SER A 151 19.08 35.59 14.36
C SER A 151 18.34 34.34 14.86
N LEU A 152 17.00 34.32 14.79
CA LEU A 152 16.19 33.17 15.20
C LEU A 152 16.51 31.91 14.38
N MET A 153 16.71 32.05 13.08
CA MET A 153 17.07 30.93 12.19
C MET A 153 18.47 30.37 12.48
N VAL A 154 19.44 31.24 12.79
CA VAL A 154 20.81 30.81 13.15
C VAL A 154 20.88 30.25 14.58
N ASP A 155 20.11 30.79 15.52
CA ASP A 155 19.97 30.21 16.86
C ASP A 155 19.30 28.83 16.82
N GLN A 156 18.39 28.61 15.88
CA GLN A 156 17.83 27.29 15.64
C GLN A 156 18.85 26.34 15.02
N PHE A 157 19.65 26.79 14.04
CA PHE A 157 20.80 26.05 13.53
C PHE A 157 21.74 25.62 14.67
N HIS A 158 22.14 26.53 15.57
CA HIS A 158 23.02 26.21 16.70
C HIS A 158 22.38 25.26 17.71
N ARG A 159 21.05 25.31 17.92
CA ARG A 159 20.32 24.37 18.78
C ARG A 159 20.28 22.97 18.21
N VAL A 160 20.06 22.83 16.90
CA VAL A 160 20.17 21.54 16.19
C VAL A 160 21.62 21.06 16.21
N PHE A 161 22.58 21.97 16.09
CA PHE A 161 24.02 21.70 16.18
C PHE A 161 24.57 21.65 17.63
N ALA A 162 23.92 20.85 18.48
CA ALA A 162 24.27 20.64 19.88
C ALA A 162 25.73 20.15 20.08
N ASP A 163 26.28 20.33 21.28
CA ASP A 163 27.70 20.06 21.57
C ASP A 163 28.15 18.61 21.32
N SER A 164 27.23 17.63 21.38
CA SER A 164 27.49 16.24 21.01
C SER A 164 27.80 16.06 19.51
N LEU A 165 27.20 16.87 18.63
CA LEU A 165 27.50 16.87 17.19
C LEU A 165 28.82 17.59 16.91
N ARG A 166 29.16 18.63 17.70
CA ARG A 166 30.47 19.31 17.65
C ARG A 166 31.61 18.36 18.03
N GLN A 167 31.41 17.49 19.02
CA GLN A 167 32.38 16.44 19.34
C GLN A 167 32.63 15.51 18.14
N ARG A 168 31.58 15.11 17.42
CA ARG A 168 31.68 14.24 16.25
C ARG A 168 32.38 14.91 15.05
N LEU A 169 32.24 16.22 14.86
CA LEU A 169 33.03 16.96 13.86
C LEU A 169 34.53 16.86 14.12
N ASN A 170 34.94 17.02 15.37
CA ASN A 170 36.34 16.94 15.77
C ASN A 170 36.94 15.55 15.49
N GLU A 171 36.17 14.47 15.68
CA GLU A 171 36.57 13.11 15.31
C GLU A 171 36.74 12.90 13.79
N LEU A 172 35.96 13.62 12.97
CA LEU A 172 36.04 13.57 11.51
C LEU A 172 37.13 14.47 10.92
N GLY A 173 37.67 15.41 11.72
CA GLY A 173 38.64 16.41 11.28
C GLY A 173 38.03 17.47 10.35
N LEU A 174 36.72 17.71 10.44
CA LEU A 174 35.99 18.71 9.65
C LEU A 174 35.67 19.93 10.53
N SER A 175 35.88 21.13 10.00
CA SER A 175 35.33 22.34 10.63
C SER A 175 33.80 22.38 10.46
N LEU A 176 33.11 23.11 11.34
CA LEU A 176 31.66 23.34 11.20
C LEU A 176 31.29 23.88 9.82
N HIS A 177 32.07 24.84 9.31
CA HIS A 177 31.88 25.38 7.97
C HIS A 177 32.03 24.33 6.87
N GLN A 178 33.08 23.49 6.93
CA GLN A 178 33.25 22.40 5.95
C GLN A 178 32.10 21.38 6.00
N ALA A 179 31.57 21.09 7.19
CA ALA A 179 30.47 20.15 7.36
C ALA A 179 29.14 20.70 6.85
N VAL A 180 28.83 21.98 7.12
CA VAL A 180 27.64 22.66 6.56
C VAL A 180 27.75 22.78 5.04
N THR A 181 28.92 23.16 4.52
CA THR A 181 29.17 23.19 3.06
C THR A 181 28.91 21.82 2.45
N LEU A 182 29.47 20.75 3.02
CA LEU A 182 29.24 19.40 2.51
C LEU A 182 27.77 18.98 2.63
N ALA A 183 27.10 19.27 3.74
CA ALA A 183 25.69 18.94 3.95
C ALA A 183 24.80 19.65 2.91
N SER A 184 25.06 20.93 2.60
CA SER A 184 24.30 21.67 1.58
C SER A 184 24.46 21.13 0.15
N ILE A 185 25.54 20.40 -0.11
CA ILE A 185 25.77 19.69 -1.39
C ILE A 185 25.04 18.35 -1.35
N VAL A 186 25.16 17.59 -0.25
CA VAL A 186 24.45 16.31 -0.07
C VAL A 186 22.93 16.50 -0.16
N GLU A 187 22.38 17.55 0.44
CA GLU A 187 20.96 17.92 0.38
C GLU A 187 20.45 18.14 -1.05
N ARG A 188 21.29 18.74 -1.91
CA ARG A 188 20.93 19.10 -3.28
C ARG A 188 21.27 18.03 -4.32
N GLU A 189 22.01 16.99 -3.93
CA GLU A 189 22.41 15.87 -4.79
C GLU A 189 21.59 14.59 -4.50
N ALA A 190 21.08 14.43 -3.28
CA ALA A 190 20.22 13.32 -2.92
C ALA A 190 18.84 13.46 -3.56
N VAL A 191 18.34 12.39 -4.19
CA VAL A 191 16.95 12.32 -4.65
C VAL A 191 16.05 11.86 -3.51
N ALA A 192 16.57 11.00 -2.63
CA ALA A 192 15.90 10.52 -1.41
C ALA A 192 16.79 10.67 -0.16
N VAL A 193 16.17 10.83 1.01
CA VAL A 193 16.87 11.13 2.28
C VAL A 193 17.83 9.99 2.68
N GLU A 194 17.49 8.76 2.34
CA GLU A 194 18.25 7.53 2.61
C GLU A 194 19.59 7.49 1.86
N GLU A 195 19.70 8.22 0.75
CA GLU A 195 20.94 8.32 -0.03
C GLU A 195 21.96 9.25 0.61
N GLN A 196 21.52 10.22 1.42
CA GLN A 196 22.37 11.27 1.97
C GLN A 196 23.62 10.71 2.70
N PRO A 197 23.53 9.67 3.56
CA PRO A 197 24.71 9.07 4.22
C PRO A 197 25.66 8.35 3.25
N ILE A 198 25.15 7.88 2.10
CA ILE A 198 25.93 7.22 1.04
C ILE A 198 26.68 8.28 0.22
N ILE A 199 25.97 9.31 -0.25
CA ILE A 199 26.51 10.44 -1.02
C ILE A 199 27.57 11.18 -0.19
N SER A 200 27.28 11.47 1.08
CA SER A 200 28.25 11.98 2.06
C SER A 200 29.50 11.10 2.15
N GLY A 201 29.35 9.77 2.23
CA GLY A 201 30.47 8.82 2.24
C GLY A 201 31.30 8.81 0.96
N VAL A 202 30.69 9.10 -0.20
CA VAL A 202 31.38 9.28 -1.49
C VAL A 202 32.16 10.59 -1.52
N PHE A 203 31.53 11.72 -1.20
CA PHE A 203 32.18 13.04 -1.21
C PHE A 203 33.31 13.13 -0.19
N GLN A 204 33.12 12.68 1.07
CA GLN A 204 34.21 12.65 2.05
C GLN A 204 35.40 11.78 1.60
N ARG A 205 35.15 10.73 0.80
CA ARG A 205 36.23 9.92 0.21
C ARG A 205 36.90 10.64 -0.96
N ARG A 206 36.15 11.31 -1.84
CA ARG A 206 36.70 12.14 -2.91
C ARG A 206 37.63 13.22 -2.33
N LEU A 207 37.20 13.92 -1.28
CA LEU A 207 38.02 14.88 -0.53
C LEU A 207 39.30 14.26 0.05
N LYS A 208 39.19 13.11 0.75
CA LYS A 208 40.35 12.39 1.32
C LYS A 208 41.34 11.88 0.26
N LEU A 209 40.89 11.67 -0.98
CA LEU A 209 41.73 11.28 -2.12
C LEU A 209 42.15 12.47 -2.99
N ASN A 210 41.88 13.71 -2.55
CA ASN A 210 42.09 14.95 -3.32
C ASN A 210 41.49 14.90 -4.75
N ARG A 211 40.35 14.23 -4.90
CA ARG A 211 39.56 14.21 -6.13
C ARG A 211 38.55 15.36 -6.15
N ARG A 212 38.10 15.71 -7.36
CA ARG A 212 36.99 16.62 -7.61
C ARG A 212 35.69 16.03 -7.04
N LEU A 213 34.76 16.89 -6.62
CA LEU A 213 33.47 16.41 -6.12
C LEU A 213 32.53 16.05 -7.26
N GLU A 214 32.58 16.80 -8.38
CA GLU A 214 31.75 16.57 -9.58
C GLU A 214 30.24 16.63 -9.24
N SER A 215 29.84 17.63 -8.46
CA SER A 215 28.44 17.85 -8.05
C SER A 215 27.74 18.81 -9.03
N CYS A 216 26.65 18.34 -9.63
CA CYS A 216 25.74 19.14 -10.46
C CYS A 216 25.13 20.32 -9.68
N ALA A 217 24.75 20.10 -8.43
CA ALA A 217 24.20 21.12 -7.54
C ALA A 217 25.15 22.32 -7.38
N THR A 218 26.45 22.08 -7.25
CA THR A 218 27.45 23.16 -7.13
C THR A 218 27.62 23.97 -8.42
N VAL A 219 27.40 23.36 -9.59
CA VAL A 219 27.40 24.05 -10.90
C VAL A 219 26.11 24.83 -11.11
N ASN A 220 24.95 24.26 -10.77
CA ASN A 220 23.66 24.98 -10.77
C ASN A 220 23.72 26.24 -9.87
N TYR A 221 24.27 26.12 -8.67
CA TYR A 221 24.52 27.27 -7.78
C TYR A 221 25.45 28.30 -8.43
N ALA A 222 26.56 27.87 -9.06
CA ALA A 222 27.48 28.76 -9.77
C ALA A 222 26.84 29.51 -10.96
N LEU A 223 25.83 28.92 -11.59
CA LEU A 223 25.08 29.51 -12.71
C LEU A 223 23.89 30.38 -12.26
N GLY A 224 23.51 30.34 -10.97
CA GLY A 224 22.28 30.98 -10.49
C GLY A 224 20.99 30.38 -11.08
N THR A 225 21.03 29.14 -11.57
CA THR A 225 19.89 28.45 -12.21
C THR A 225 19.74 27.04 -11.67
N ASN A 226 18.53 26.47 -11.75
CA ASN A 226 18.25 25.10 -11.27
C ASN A 226 17.91 24.18 -12.46
N LYS A 227 18.90 23.89 -13.31
CA LYS A 227 18.71 23.03 -14.49
C LYS A 227 18.64 21.57 -14.07
N LYS A 228 17.58 20.85 -14.45
CA LYS A 228 17.45 19.38 -14.25
C LYS A 228 18.50 18.56 -15.01
N ARG A 229 19.08 19.10 -16.10
CA ARG A 229 20.22 18.53 -16.82
C ARG A 229 21.21 19.63 -17.17
N LEU A 230 22.48 19.45 -16.79
CA LEU A 230 23.59 20.33 -17.16
C LEU A 230 24.16 19.91 -18.51
N THR A 231 24.48 20.87 -19.37
CA THR A 231 25.21 20.60 -20.62
C THR A 231 26.72 20.60 -20.37
N TYR A 232 27.52 20.05 -21.29
CA TYR A 232 28.98 20.16 -21.21
C TYR A 232 29.48 21.62 -21.15
N ALA A 233 28.75 22.57 -21.76
CA ALA A 233 29.09 23.99 -21.67
C ALA A 233 28.82 24.57 -20.26
N ASP A 234 27.79 24.08 -19.56
CA ASP A 234 27.50 24.47 -18.18
C ASP A 234 28.61 24.04 -17.20
N LEU A 235 29.21 22.86 -17.43
CA LEU A 235 30.32 22.33 -16.64
C LEU A 235 31.62 23.16 -16.78
N GLU A 236 31.71 24.03 -17.79
CA GLU A 236 32.87 24.90 -18.01
C GLU A 236 32.77 26.26 -17.28
N VAL A 237 31.69 26.55 -16.53
CA VAL A 237 31.52 27.84 -15.83
C VAL A 237 32.73 28.17 -14.93
N ASP A 238 33.30 29.37 -15.11
CA ASP A 238 34.44 29.85 -14.32
C ASP A 238 33.95 30.42 -12.98
N SER A 239 33.85 29.54 -11.99
CA SER A 239 33.38 29.86 -10.64
C SER A 239 34.09 28.96 -9.64
N PRO A 240 34.50 29.49 -8.46
CA PRO A 240 35.14 28.67 -7.43
C PRO A 240 34.18 27.63 -6.82
N PHE A 241 32.87 27.75 -7.09
CA PHE A 241 31.88 26.72 -6.74
C PHE A 241 31.84 25.56 -7.74
N ASN A 242 32.44 25.67 -8.93
CA ASN A 242 32.43 24.61 -9.92
C ASN A 242 33.32 23.42 -9.51
N THR A 243 32.73 22.43 -8.84
CA THR A 243 33.45 21.24 -8.36
C THR A 243 33.77 20.21 -9.45
N TYR A 244 33.44 20.47 -10.72
CA TYR A 244 33.99 19.75 -11.88
C TYR A 244 35.33 20.32 -12.33
N ARG A 245 35.64 21.59 -12.03
CA ARG A 245 36.92 22.24 -12.34
C ARG A 245 37.87 22.27 -11.14
N HIS A 246 37.35 22.55 -9.95
CA HIS A 246 38.15 22.72 -8.73
C HIS A 246 38.16 21.46 -7.84
N HIS A 247 39.26 21.25 -7.13
CA HIS A 247 39.42 20.16 -6.15
C HIS A 247 39.10 20.67 -4.74
N GLY A 248 38.60 19.79 -3.86
CA GLY A 248 38.20 20.14 -2.50
C GLY A 248 36.73 20.54 -2.39
N LEU A 249 36.37 21.13 -1.25
CA LEU A 249 35.06 21.75 -1.05
C LEU A 249 35.03 23.14 -1.70
N PRO A 250 33.86 23.61 -2.17
CA PRO A 250 33.70 24.99 -2.63
C PRO A 250 33.84 25.99 -1.46
N PRO A 251 33.95 27.31 -1.72
CA PRO A 251 34.25 28.33 -0.69
C PRO A 251 33.24 28.47 0.45
N GLY A 252 32.04 27.90 0.30
CA GLY A 252 30.98 27.92 1.31
C GLY A 252 29.78 27.07 0.88
N PRO A 253 28.70 27.03 1.68
CA PRO A 253 27.48 26.30 1.38
C PRO A 253 26.77 26.83 0.13
N ILE A 254 25.91 25.99 -0.46
CA ILE A 254 25.09 26.32 -1.65
C ILE A 254 23.58 26.37 -1.36
N SER A 255 23.19 25.98 -0.15
CA SER A 255 21.81 25.93 0.34
C SER A 255 21.79 25.75 1.86
N SER A 256 20.63 25.89 2.48
CA SER A 256 20.38 25.54 3.89
C SER A 256 20.05 24.05 4.04
N PRO A 257 20.97 23.22 4.58
CA PRO A 257 20.74 21.80 4.74
C PRO A 257 19.76 21.50 5.89
N GLY A 258 19.00 20.43 5.71
CA GLY A 258 18.15 19.83 6.71
C GLY A 258 18.91 19.12 7.81
N ARG A 259 18.15 18.64 8.81
CA ARG A 259 18.72 17.88 9.93
C ARG A 259 19.33 16.55 9.48
N THR A 260 18.72 15.93 8.48
CA THR A 260 19.10 14.65 7.89
C THR A 260 20.45 14.74 7.17
N ALA A 261 20.65 15.74 6.30
CA ALA A 261 21.91 15.92 5.59
C ALA A 261 23.08 16.28 6.54
N LEU A 262 22.80 17.07 7.59
CA LEU A 262 23.77 17.34 8.66
C LEU A 262 24.18 16.05 9.39
N LEU A 263 23.22 15.17 9.73
CA LEU A 263 23.52 13.86 10.33
C LEU A 263 24.26 12.93 9.36
N ALA A 264 23.92 12.93 8.08
CA ALA A 264 24.60 12.17 7.04
C ALA A 264 26.09 12.55 6.88
N VAL A 265 26.46 13.82 7.12
CA VAL A 265 27.86 14.27 7.16
C VAL A 265 28.59 13.76 8.40
N LEU A 266 27.90 13.65 9.55
CA LEU A 266 28.48 13.16 10.81
C LEU A 266 28.57 11.62 10.90
N TYR A 267 27.69 10.92 10.18
CA TYR A 267 27.58 9.46 10.17
C TYR A 267 27.56 8.86 8.74
N PRO A 268 28.59 9.12 7.90
CA PRO A 268 28.66 8.63 6.53
C PRO A 268 28.88 7.10 6.47
N VAL A 269 28.34 6.46 5.43
CA VAL A 269 28.46 5.01 5.22
C VAL A 269 29.92 4.61 4.92
N ARG A 270 30.49 3.77 5.79
CA ARG A 270 31.83 3.18 5.60
C ARG A 270 31.70 1.81 4.91
N ARG A 271 31.90 1.75 3.58
CA ARG A 271 31.81 0.48 2.80
C ARG A 271 32.65 -0.66 3.39
N PRO A 272 32.18 -1.92 3.32
CA PRO A 272 33.03 -3.10 3.50
C PRO A 272 34.12 -3.16 2.40
N ARG A 273 35.29 -3.71 2.76
CA ARG A 273 36.47 -3.76 1.88
C ARG A 273 36.32 -4.83 0.78
N ARG A 274 36.29 -4.41 -0.50
CA ARG A 274 36.73 -5.29 -1.61
C ARG A 274 38.24 -5.52 -1.49
N ARG A 275 38.69 -6.76 -1.61
CA ARG A 275 40.10 -7.10 -1.89
C ARG A 275 40.28 -7.14 -3.41
N HIS A 276 41.21 -6.36 -3.95
CA HIS A 276 41.78 -6.62 -5.28
C HIS A 276 43.28 -6.96 -5.09
N PRO A 277 43.78 -8.04 -5.72
CA PRO A 277 45.21 -8.33 -5.74
C PRO A 277 45.93 -7.55 -6.85
N HIS A 278 47.07 -6.97 -6.48
CA HIS A 278 48.25 -6.62 -7.29
C HIS A 278 48.08 -5.90 -8.65
N LEU A 279 48.65 -4.70 -8.73
CA LEU A 279 49.58 -4.30 -9.79
C LEU A 279 50.61 -3.30 -9.23
N GLN A 280 51.87 -3.40 -9.67
CA GLN A 280 52.98 -2.52 -9.26
C GLN A 280 53.15 -1.32 -10.22
N PRO A 281 53.84 -0.23 -9.81
CA PRO A 281 53.84 1.03 -10.55
C PRO A 281 55.05 1.20 -11.50
N HIS A 282 54.82 1.70 -12.73
CA HIS A 282 55.89 2.26 -13.56
C HIS A 282 55.49 3.56 -14.32
N GLN A 283 56.04 4.67 -13.82
CA GLN A 283 56.65 5.83 -14.50
C GLN A 283 56.14 6.37 -15.87
N GLN A 284 55.63 7.61 -15.80
CA GLN A 284 55.95 8.81 -16.62
C GLN A 284 56.29 8.70 -18.14
N GLY A 285 55.58 9.49 -18.98
CA GLY A 285 56.04 9.77 -20.35
C GLY A 285 55.16 10.63 -21.29
N THR A 286 55.14 11.97 -21.10
CA THR A 286 54.96 13.03 -22.14
C THR A 286 53.70 13.14 -23.06
N ARG A 287 53.41 14.39 -23.47
CA ARG A 287 52.24 14.86 -24.27
C ARG A 287 52.43 14.70 -25.80
N ALA A 288 51.33 14.48 -26.56
CA ALA A 288 50.91 15.33 -27.69
C ALA A 288 49.51 14.93 -28.24
N ARG A 289 48.84 15.84 -28.98
CA ARG A 289 47.46 15.69 -29.52
C ARG A 289 47.43 15.05 -30.91
N GLN A 290 46.40 14.25 -31.22
CA GLN A 290 45.68 14.24 -32.51
C GLN A 290 44.29 13.58 -32.40
N ALA A 291 43.49 13.69 -33.47
CA ALA A 291 42.01 13.60 -33.48
C ALA A 291 41.45 12.13 -33.60
N PRO A 292 40.13 11.89 -33.51
CA PRO A 292 39.58 10.60 -33.08
C PRO A 292 39.46 9.55 -34.20
N SER A 293 39.80 8.31 -33.88
CA SER A 293 39.35 7.14 -34.64
C SER A 293 39.23 5.90 -33.75
N GLN A 294 38.06 5.25 -33.82
CA GLN A 294 37.74 3.91 -33.32
C GLN A 294 37.82 3.72 -31.79
N ALA A 295 36.65 3.46 -31.18
CA ALA A 295 36.54 3.03 -29.79
C ALA A 295 37.20 1.65 -29.63
N SER A 296 38.20 1.57 -28.75
CA SER A 296 38.86 0.31 -28.40
C SER A 296 37.98 -0.55 -27.48
N PRO A 297 38.12 -1.90 -27.48
CA PRO A 297 37.26 -2.80 -26.69
C PRO A 297 37.32 -2.61 -25.16
N ALA A 298 38.29 -1.85 -24.65
CA ALA A 298 38.60 -1.77 -23.22
C ALA A 298 37.52 -1.11 -22.34
N HIS A 299 36.68 -0.21 -22.87
CA HIS A 299 35.59 0.38 -22.08
C HIS A 299 34.40 -0.56 -21.88
N ALA A 300 34.18 -1.53 -22.78
CA ALA A 300 33.17 -2.57 -22.56
C ALA A 300 33.57 -3.46 -21.36
N ASP A 301 34.84 -3.84 -21.24
CA ASP A 301 35.30 -4.71 -20.14
C ASP A 301 35.26 -4.05 -18.74
N GLU A 302 35.32 -2.71 -18.64
CA GLU A 302 35.09 -2.01 -17.36
C GLU A 302 33.59 -1.90 -16.99
N LEU A 303 32.70 -1.75 -17.98
CA LEU A 303 31.23 -1.75 -17.77
C LEU A 303 30.67 -3.15 -17.47
N ARG A 304 31.21 -4.20 -18.12
CA ARG A 304 30.92 -5.63 -17.87
C ARG A 304 31.02 -6.03 -16.40
N MET A 305 31.99 -5.45 -15.69
CA MET A 305 32.15 -5.70 -14.27
C MET A 305 31.08 -5.00 -13.43
N SER A 306 30.55 -3.84 -13.86
CA SER A 306 29.61 -3.04 -13.07
C SER A 306 28.26 -3.72 -12.83
N ILE A 307 27.58 -4.17 -13.89
CA ILE A 307 26.19 -4.65 -13.82
C ILE A 307 26.10 -6.01 -13.10
N LEU A 308 27.04 -6.93 -13.36
CA LEU A 308 26.94 -8.32 -12.90
C LEU A 308 27.67 -8.61 -11.58
N ASP A 309 28.58 -7.73 -11.13
CA ASP A 309 29.37 -7.87 -9.89
C ASP A 309 28.52 -8.06 -8.62
N ALA A 310 27.28 -7.57 -8.66
CA ALA A 310 26.40 -7.52 -7.50
C ALA A 310 25.61 -8.83 -7.31
N LEU A 311 25.65 -9.73 -8.29
CA LEU A 311 24.89 -10.99 -8.35
C LEU A 311 25.72 -12.18 -7.86
N ASN A 312 25.06 -13.17 -7.25
CA ASN A 312 25.69 -14.47 -6.94
C ASN A 312 25.89 -15.32 -8.23
N PRO A 313 26.67 -16.43 -8.20
CA PRO A 313 26.94 -17.23 -9.40
C PRO A 313 25.70 -17.83 -10.09
N ALA A 314 24.61 -18.11 -9.36
CA ALA A 314 23.36 -18.59 -9.97
C ALA A 314 22.56 -17.45 -10.62
N GLN A 315 22.45 -16.32 -9.90
CA GLN A 315 21.84 -15.09 -10.39
C GLN A 315 22.56 -14.55 -11.64
N ARG A 316 23.90 -14.57 -11.65
CA ARG A 316 24.74 -14.17 -12.78
C ARG A 316 24.51 -15.06 -14.01
N ARG A 317 24.48 -16.39 -13.84
CA ARG A 317 24.14 -17.34 -14.92
C ARG A 317 22.74 -17.14 -15.49
N ALA A 318 21.78 -16.71 -14.67
CA ALA A 318 20.43 -16.39 -15.14
C ALA A 318 20.38 -15.05 -15.90
N ALA A 319 21.10 -14.03 -15.44
CA ALA A 319 21.20 -12.75 -16.15
C ALA A 319 21.91 -12.89 -17.51
N GLU A 320 23.06 -13.58 -17.55
CA GLU A 320 23.89 -13.81 -18.75
C GLU A 320 23.34 -14.90 -19.70
N ALA A 321 22.24 -15.56 -19.37
CA ALA A 321 21.72 -16.65 -20.21
C ALA A 321 21.40 -16.12 -21.63
N PRO A 322 21.89 -16.76 -22.71
CA PRO A 322 21.67 -16.29 -24.07
C PRO A 322 20.20 -16.44 -24.48
N GLY A 323 19.88 -16.08 -25.73
CA GLY A 323 18.54 -16.23 -26.31
C GLY A 323 17.98 -17.66 -26.25
N GLY A 324 16.66 -17.74 -26.43
CA GLY A 324 15.83 -18.92 -26.22
C GLY A 324 15.07 -18.92 -24.88
N PRO A 325 14.27 -19.97 -24.62
CA PRO A 325 13.43 -20.05 -23.42
C PRO A 325 14.26 -20.24 -22.14
N LEU A 326 13.92 -19.49 -21.09
CA LEU A 326 14.61 -19.49 -19.80
C LEU A 326 13.58 -19.55 -18.66
N LEU A 327 13.72 -20.55 -17.81
CA LEU A 327 12.99 -20.72 -16.56
C LEU A 327 13.91 -20.43 -15.38
N ILE A 328 13.56 -19.45 -14.55
CA ILE A 328 14.25 -19.12 -13.31
C ILE A 328 13.37 -19.55 -12.15
N LEU A 329 13.64 -20.76 -11.62
CA LEU A 329 12.99 -21.29 -10.42
C LEU A 329 13.64 -20.68 -9.19
N ALA A 330 12.94 -19.76 -8.56
CA ALA A 330 13.44 -19.04 -7.40
C ALA A 330 12.62 -19.41 -6.16
N GLY A 331 13.26 -19.39 -4.99
CA GLY A 331 12.53 -19.39 -3.72
C GLY A 331 12.24 -17.97 -3.20
N ALA A 332 11.55 -17.89 -2.06
CA ALA A 332 11.34 -16.62 -1.35
C ALA A 332 12.67 -15.96 -0.98
N GLY A 333 12.75 -14.62 -1.11
CA GLY A 333 13.92 -13.84 -0.71
C GLY A 333 15.21 -14.10 -1.49
N SER A 334 15.19 -14.84 -2.62
CA SER A 334 16.41 -15.15 -3.40
C SER A 334 16.79 -14.13 -4.48
N GLY A 335 16.05 -13.03 -4.56
CA GLY A 335 16.32 -11.93 -5.49
C GLY A 335 15.71 -12.08 -6.88
N LYS A 336 14.53 -12.72 -7.03
CA LYS A 336 13.74 -12.84 -8.29
C LYS A 336 13.80 -11.60 -9.18
N THR A 337 13.18 -10.52 -8.72
CA THR A 337 13.05 -9.26 -9.45
C THR A 337 14.42 -8.63 -9.72
N ARG A 338 15.41 -8.82 -8.84
CA ARG A 338 16.78 -8.36 -9.06
C ARG A 338 17.47 -9.09 -10.21
N VAL A 339 17.25 -10.40 -10.37
CA VAL A 339 17.77 -11.12 -11.54
C VAL A 339 17.09 -10.65 -12.82
N LEU A 340 15.80 -10.34 -12.79
CA LEU A 340 15.09 -9.77 -13.93
C LEU A 340 15.62 -8.39 -14.33
N THR A 341 15.76 -7.45 -13.39
CA THR A 341 16.22 -6.09 -13.70
C THR A 341 17.66 -6.10 -14.21
N HIS A 342 18.55 -6.88 -13.60
CA HIS A 342 19.92 -7.05 -14.10
C HIS A 342 19.99 -7.81 -15.43
N ARG A 343 19.06 -8.73 -15.72
CA ARG A 343 18.95 -9.38 -17.05
C ARG A 343 18.56 -8.37 -18.12
N ILE A 344 17.58 -7.50 -17.83
CA ILE A 344 17.15 -6.45 -18.75
C ILE A 344 18.31 -5.48 -19.02
N ALA A 345 19.00 -5.03 -17.97
CA ALA A 345 20.20 -4.19 -18.12
C ALA A 345 21.29 -4.85 -18.97
N PHE A 346 21.54 -6.15 -18.75
CA PHE A 346 22.49 -6.93 -19.56
C PHE A 346 22.07 -7.05 -21.03
N LEU A 347 20.77 -7.24 -21.32
CA LEU A 347 20.27 -7.28 -22.70
C LEU A 347 20.48 -5.94 -23.43
N ILE A 348 20.31 -4.82 -22.75
CA ILE A 348 20.49 -3.47 -23.32
C ILE A 348 21.98 -3.19 -23.52
N GLU A 349 22.77 -3.20 -22.44
CA GLU A 349 24.16 -2.71 -22.42
C GLU A 349 25.17 -3.67 -23.06
N GLU A 350 25.03 -4.99 -22.85
CA GLU A 350 26.03 -5.98 -23.29
C GLU A 350 25.63 -6.72 -24.57
N VAL A 351 24.32 -6.97 -24.77
CA VAL A 351 23.80 -7.63 -25.97
C VAL A 351 23.40 -6.61 -27.04
N GLY A 352 23.15 -5.35 -26.67
CA GLY A 352 22.76 -4.29 -27.61
C GLY A 352 21.31 -4.38 -28.08
N VAL A 353 20.42 -5.00 -27.29
CA VAL A 353 18.99 -5.10 -27.60
C VAL A 353 18.33 -3.73 -27.40
N PRO A 354 17.71 -3.12 -28.43
CA PRO A 354 17.04 -1.83 -28.26
C PRO A 354 15.90 -1.92 -27.23
N PRO A 355 15.80 -0.99 -26.25
CA PRO A 355 14.88 -1.14 -25.13
C PRO A 355 13.41 -1.32 -25.53
N TRP A 356 12.95 -0.66 -26.60
CA TRP A 356 11.57 -0.81 -27.11
C TRP A 356 11.22 -2.20 -27.64
N ARG A 357 12.21 -3.10 -27.78
CA ARG A 357 12.05 -4.52 -28.11
C ARG A 357 11.91 -5.44 -26.90
N ILE A 358 11.98 -4.90 -25.68
CA ILE A 358 11.87 -5.65 -24.44
C ILE A 358 10.50 -5.40 -23.81
N LEU A 359 9.78 -6.48 -23.53
CA LEU A 359 8.52 -6.48 -22.78
C LEU A 359 8.73 -7.20 -21.44
N ALA A 360 8.46 -6.52 -20.34
CA ALA A 360 8.49 -7.06 -18.98
C ALA A 360 7.09 -7.01 -18.35
N ALA A 361 6.55 -8.17 -17.99
CA ALA A 361 5.25 -8.33 -17.37
C ALA A 361 5.35 -8.73 -15.89
N THR A 362 4.55 -8.08 -15.05
CA THR A 362 4.42 -8.38 -13.61
C THR A 362 2.95 -8.67 -13.23
N PHE A 363 2.70 -9.00 -11.96
CA PHE A 363 1.35 -9.23 -11.44
C PHE A 363 0.64 -7.96 -10.91
N THR A 364 1.38 -6.98 -10.39
CA THR A 364 0.83 -5.73 -9.80
C THR A 364 1.48 -4.47 -10.38
N ASN A 365 0.81 -3.31 -10.23
CA ASN A 365 1.36 -2.03 -10.70
C ASN A 365 2.59 -1.63 -9.89
N LYS A 366 2.55 -1.77 -8.55
CA LYS A 366 3.68 -1.51 -7.67
C LYS A 366 4.92 -2.32 -8.06
N ALA A 367 4.77 -3.60 -8.38
CA ALA A 367 5.88 -4.43 -8.87
C ALA A 367 6.43 -3.96 -10.24
N ALA A 368 5.59 -3.38 -11.11
CA ALA A 368 6.04 -2.79 -12.37
C ALA A 368 6.78 -1.45 -12.14
N GLY A 369 6.32 -0.63 -11.18
CA GLY A 369 6.98 0.61 -10.74
C GLY A 369 8.37 0.33 -10.17
N GLU A 370 8.45 -0.51 -9.12
CA GLU A 370 9.72 -0.93 -8.52
C GLU A 370 10.68 -1.56 -9.55
N MET A 371 10.16 -2.31 -10.53
CA MET A 371 10.97 -2.89 -11.59
C MET A 371 11.51 -1.81 -12.54
N ARG A 372 10.70 -0.81 -12.91
CA ARG A 372 11.11 0.33 -13.74
C ARG A 372 12.21 1.13 -13.05
N GLU A 373 12.00 1.58 -11.82
CA GLU A 373 12.98 2.34 -11.03
C GLU A 373 14.33 1.61 -10.92
N ARG A 374 14.30 0.30 -10.65
CA ARG A 374 15.51 -0.54 -10.57
C ARG A 374 16.22 -0.72 -11.91
N ILE A 375 15.52 -0.58 -13.04
CA ILE A 375 16.14 -0.61 -14.38
C ILE A 375 16.69 0.78 -14.70
N GLU A 376 15.98 1.86 -14.38
CA GLU A 376 16.47 3.25 -14.48
C GLU A 376 17.77 3.47 -13.70
N GLN A 377 17.89 2.88 -12.50
CA GLN A 377 19.15 2.89 -11.72
C GLN A 377 20.31 2.13 -12.38
N LEU A 378 20.04 1.23 -13.34
CA LEU A 378 21.05 0.39 -14.00
C LEU A 378 21.43 0.90 -15.40
N VAL A 379 20.47 1.39 -16.21
CA VAL A 379 20.67 1.84 -17.61
C VAL A 379 20.24 3.30 -17.86
N GLY A 380 19.84 4.03 -16.82
CA GLY A 380 19.41 5.42 -16.95
C GLY A 380 18.14 5.58 -17.78
N SER A 381 18.08 6.65 -18.59
CA SER A 381 16.85 7.05 -19.29
C SER A 381 16.39 6.11 -20.41
N GLU A 382 17.23 5.17 -20.86
CA GLU A 382 16.85 4.13 -21.83
C GLU A 382 15.72 3.22 -21.29
N ALA A 383 15.57 3.15 -19.97
CA ALA A 383 14.51 2.42 -19.30
C ALA A 383 13.08 2.86 -19.71
N ASN A 384 12.91 4.13 -20.12
CA ASN A 384 11.62 4.71 -20.49
C ASN A 384 11.03 4.15 -21.80
N GLU A 385 11.88 3.56 -22.65
CA GLU A 385 11.45 3.02 -23.94
C GLU A 385 10.92 1.58 -23.85
N LEU A 386 11.20 0.88 -22.74
CA LEU A 386 10.68 -0.47 -22.47
C LEU A 386 9.16 -0.46 -22.26
N TRP A 387 8.55 -1.61 -22.51
CA TRP A 387 7.22 -1.89 -21.98
C TRP A 387 7.35 -2.66 -20.66
N ILE A 388 7.08 -1.97 -19.56
CA ILE A 388 7.02 -2.55 -18.21
C ILE A 388 5.62 -2.27 -17.64
N GLY A 389 4.91 -3.31 -17.20
CA GLY A 389 3.55 -3.18 -16.67
C GLY A 389 2.99 -4.51 -16.17
N ASN A 390 1.82 -4.46 -15.54
CA ASN A 390 1.07 -5.69 -15.26
C ASN A 390 0.35 -6.19 -16.54
N PHE A 391 -0.06 -7.46 -16.57
CA PHE A 391 -0.73 -8.07 -17.72
C PHE A 391 -1.95 -7.28 -18.25
N HIS A 392 -2.80 -6.75 -17.38
CA HIS A 392 -3.98 -5.98 -17.76
C HIS A 392 -3.59 -4.63 -18.36
N SER A 393 -2.62 -3.91 -17.80
CA SER A 393 -2.12 -2.63 -18.36
C SER A 393 -1.46 -2.84 -19.73
N ILE A 394 -0.71 -3.94 -19.90
CA ILE A 394 -0.14 -4.31 -21.22
C ILE A 394 -1.26 -4.60 -22.22
N CYS A 395 -2.30 -5.32 -21.81
CA CYS A 395 -3.43 -5.66 -22.68
C CYS A 395 -4.30 -4.46 -23.04
N ALA A 396 -4.67 -3.62 -22.07
CA ALA A 396 -5.41 -2.37 -22.29
C ALA A 396 -4.66 -1.45 -23.26
N ARG A 397 -3.34 -1.30 -23.09
CA ARG A 397 -2.46 -0.58 -24.02
C ARG A 397 -2.43 -1.18 -25.43
N ILE A 398 -2.56 -2.51 -25.59
CA ILE A 398 -2.69 -3.16 -26.91
C ILE A 398 -4.07 -2.88 -27.50
N LEU A 399 -5.15 -3.09 -26.73
CA LEU A 399 -6.54 -2.90 -27.17
C LEU A 399 -6.79 -1.45 -27.61
N ARG A 400 -6.35 -0.44 -26.85
CA ARG A 400 -6.50 0.97 -27.25
C ARG A 400 -5.67 1.31 -28.49
N ARG A 401 -4.44 0.78 -28.62
CA ARG A 401 -3.57 1.04 -29.78
C ARG A 401 -4.04 0.38 -31.08
N GLN A 402 -4.79 -0.72 -30.97
CA GLN A 402 -5.32 -1.48 -32.11
C GLN A 402 -6.84 -1.41 -32.20
N ALA A 403 -7.47 -0.44 -31.54
CA ALA A 403 -8.92 -0.38 -31.37
C ALA A 403 -9.65 -0.43 -32.72
N GLU A 404 -9.23 0.39 -33.69
CA GLU A 404 -9.74 0.38 -35.07
C GLU A 404 -9.57 -1.00 -35.74
N GLY A 405 -8.38 -1.61 -35.63
CA GLY A 405 -8.08 -2.93 -36.21
C GLY A 405 -8.87 -4.08 -35.59
N PHE A 406 -9.30 -3.93 -34.33
CA PHE A 406 -10.10 -4.92 -33.59
C PHE A 406 -11.61 -4.63 -33.59
N GLY A 407 -12.05 -3.52 -34.20
CA GLY A 407 -13.45 -3.09 -34.18
C GLY A 407 -13.94 -2.61 -32.80
N LEU A 408 -13.03 -2.10 -31.96
CA LEU A 408 -13.29 -1.54 -30.64
C LEU A 408 -13.23 -0.01 -30.67
N ASP A 409 -13.89 0.63 -29.71
CA ASP A 409 -13.73 2.06 -29.46
C ASP A 409 -12.48 2.27 -28.58
N PRO A 410 -11.50 3.12 -28.95
CA PRO A 410 -10.30 3.35 -28.15
C PRO A 410 -10.59 3.94 -26.77
N ASN A 411 -11.78 4.53 -26.55
CA ASN A 411 -12.22 5.14 -25.30
C ASN A 411 -13.05 4.19 -24.41
N PHE A 412 -13.02 2.87 -24.67
CA PHE A 412 -13.78 1.90 -23.87
C PHE A 412 -13.59 2.06 -22.35
N SER A 413 -14.66 1.80 -21.59
CA SER A 413 -14.63 1.81 -20.12
C SER A 413 -14.21 0.46 -19.55
N ILE A 414 -13.39 0.47 -18.49
CA ILE A 414 -12.99 -0.72 -17.75
C ILE A 414 -13.91 -0.87 -16.54
N TYR A 415 -14.63 -2.00 -16.44
CA TYR A 415 -15.63 -2.24 -15.39
C TYR A 415 -15.05 -3.01 -14.18
N ASP A 416 -15.20 -2.45 -12.97
CA ASP A 416 -14.77 -3.04 -11.70
C ASP A 416 -15.76 -4.09 -11.14
N GLU A 417 -15.44 -4.76 -10.01
CA GLU A 417 -16.36 -5.77 -9.41
C GLU A 417 -17.76 -5.20 -9.10
N ASP A 418 -17.90 -3.90 -8.87
CA ASP A 418 -19.18 -3.27 -8.55
C ASP A 418 -19.97 -2.93 -9.81
N ASP A 419 -19.31 -2.45 -10.86
CA ASP A 419 -19.90 -2.27 -12.20
C ASP A 419 -20.34 -3.60 -12.82
N ARG A 420 -19.51 -4.64 -12.68
CA ARG A 420 -19.86 -6.01 -13.08
C ARG A 420 -21.11 -6.49 -12.35
N ARG A 421 -21.18 -6.29 -11.02
CA ARG A 421 -22.37 -6.62 -10.21
C ARG A 421 -23.58 -5.76 -10.57
N ALA A 422 -23.40 -4.48 -10.88
CA ALA A 422 -24.48 -3.58 -11.30
C ALA A 422 -25.05 -3.96 -12.68
N THR A 423 -24.18 -4.35 -13.62
CA THR A 423 -24.59 -4.86 -14.93
C THR A 423 -25.33 -6.19 -14.78
N ILE A 424 -24.81 -7.14 -14.00
CA ILE A 424 -25.48 -8.43 -13.76
C ILE A 424 -26.85 -8.26 -13.10
N ARG A 425 -27.02 -7.32 -12.15
CA ARG A 425 -28.35 -6.98 -11.62
C ARG A 425 -29.34 -6.62 -12.72
N ARG A 426 -28.95 -5.75 -13.66
CA ARG A 426 -29.81 -5.38 -14.80
C ARG A 426 -30.17 -6.58 -15.68
N VAL A 427 -29.25 -7.52 -15.86
CA VAL A 427 -29.51 -8.75 -16.63
C VAL A 427 -30.51 -9.64 -15.87
N LEU A 428 -30.35 -9.81 -14.55
CA LEU A 428 -31.31 -10.54 -13.70
C LEU A 428 -32.69 -9.87 -13.69
N ASP A 429 -32.76 -8.54 -13.56
CA ASP A 429 -34.00 -7.75 -13.63
C ASP A 429 -34.73 -7.96 -14.96
N ALA A 430 -33.99 -7.96 -16.08
CA ALA A 430 -34.55 -8.18 -17.42
C ALA A 430 -35.10 -9.61 -17.60
N HIS A 431 -34.48 -10.60 -16.94
CA HIS A 431 -34.95 -11.99 -16.87
C HIS A 431 -35.99 -12.24 -15.77
N GLN A 432 -36.37 -11.21 -15.00
CA GLN A 432 -37.32 -11.28 -13.87
C GLN A 432 -36.87 -12.23 -12.74
N ILE A 433 -35.56 -12.34 -12.50
CA ILE A 433 -34.95 -13.19 -11.46
C ILE A 433 -34.66 -12.34 -10.21
N ASP A 434 -35.16 -12.76 -9.03
CA ASP A 434 -34.86 -12.10 -7.75
C ASP A 434 -33.42 -12.37 -7.30
N GLU A 435 -32.70 -11.35 -6.80
CA GLU A 435 -31.33 -11.48 -6.24
C GLU A 435 -31.25 -12.53 -5.11
N ARG A 436 -32.37 -12.89 -4.47
CA ARG A 436 -32.46 -13.93 -3.43
C ARG A 436 -32.37 -15.34 -3.98
N ASP A 437 -32.90 -15.55 -5.19
CA ASP A 437 -32.88 -16.86 -5.86
C ASP A 437 -31.53 -17.06 -6.57
N LEU A 438 -30.98 -15.99 -7.17
CA LEU A 438 -29.67 -16.02 -7.81
C LEU A 438 -28.87 -14.72 -7.52
N ALA A 439 -27.98 -14.78 -6.54
CA ALA A 439 -27.19 -13.63 -6.11
C ALA A 439 -26.24 -13.13 -7.22
N PRO A 440 -26.22 -11.82 -7.57
CA PRO A 440 -25.38 -11.27 -8.65
C PRO A 440 -23.89 -11.64 -8.53
N ARG A 441 -23.37 -11.69 -7.31
CA ARG A 441 -21.97 -12.05 -7.03
C ARG A 441 -21.63 -13.49 -7.44
N ALA A 442 -22.58 -14.42 -7.30
CA ALA A 442 -22.38 -15.81 -7.72
C ALA A 442 -22.29 -15.91 -9.25
N VAL A 443 -23.15 -15.18 -9.97
CA VAL A 443 -23.14 -15.12 -11.44
C VAL A 443 -21.84 -14.51 -11.96
N VAL A 444 -21.41 -13.35 -11.43
CA VAL A 444 -20.10 -12.74 -11.77
C VAL A 444 -18.95 -13.73 -11.56
N SER A 445 -18.94 -14.47 -10.44
CA SER A 445 -17.90 -15.45 -10.16
C SER A 445 -17.88 -16.63 -11.14
N GLN A 446 -19.04 -17.09 -11.61
CA GLN A 446 -19.12 -18.17 -12.61
C GLN A 446 -18.74 -17.69 -14.01
N ILE A 447 -19.16 -16.48 -14.40
CA ILE A 447 -18.75 -15.84 -15.66
C ILE A 447 -17.23 -15.62 -15.69
N SER A 448 -16.66 -15.07 -14.61
CA SER A 448 -15.21 -14.88 -14.50
C SER A 448 -14.45 -16.20 -14.59
N ARG A 449 -14.96 -17.31 -14.03
CA ARG A 449 -14.36 -18.64 -14.22
C ARG A 449 -14.44 -19.14 -15.67
N ALA A 450 -15.57 -18.94 -16.35
CA ALA A 450 -15.71 -19.30 -17.76
C ALA A 450 -14.75 -18.51 -18.65
N LYS A 451 -14.69 -17.18 -18.44
CA LYS A 451 -13.73 -16.26 -19.05
C LYS A 451 -12.28 -16.69 -18.81
N ASN A 452 -11.89 -16.96 -17.57
CA ASN A 452 -10.55 -17.45 -17.23
C ASN A 452 -10.23 -18.85 -17.80
N ALA A 453 -11.23 -19.62 -18.24
CA ALA A 453 -11.07 -20.86 -19.00
C ALA A 453 -11.06 -20.65 -20.53
N MET A 454 -11.04 -19.39 -21.00
CA MET A 454 -11.19 -18.93 -22.39
C MET A 454 -12.55 -19.20 -23.06
N LEU A 455 -13.53 -19.73 -22.33
CA LEU A 455 -14.84 -20.12 -22.87
C LEU A 455 -15.66 -18.88 -23.25
N ASP A 456 -16.14 -18.82 -24.49
CA ASP A 456 -17.19 -17.87 -24.87
C ASP A 456 -18.60 -18.32 -24.35
N PRO A 457 -19.64 -17.47 -24.43
CA PRO A 457 -20.97 -17.84 -23.95
C PRO A 457 -21.59 -19.08 -24.61
N LEU A 458 -21.28 -19.34 -25.88
CA LEU A 458 -21.77 -20.49 -26.65
C LEU A 458 -21.01 -21.78 -26.27
N GLU A 459 -19.70 -21.68 -26.05
CA GLU A 459 -18.88 -22.78 -25.55
C GLU A 459 -19.23 -23.15 -24.12
N PHE A 460 -19.44 -22.15 -23.26
CA PHE A 460 -19.93 -22.34 -21.90
C PHE A 460 -21.32 -22.99 -21.91
N ALA A 461 -22.25 -22.53 -22.75
CA ALA A 461 -23.57 -23.16 -22.91
C ALA A 461 -23.49 -24.64 -23.35
N ARG A 462 -22.53 -25.01 -24.20
CA ARG A 462 -22.31 -26.42 -24.64
C ARG A 462 -21.76 -27.32 -23.53
N GLN A 463 -21.03 -26.76 -22.56
CA GLN A 463 -20.42 -27.49 -21.45
C GLN A 463 -21.24 -27.39 -20.15
N ALA A 464 -22.23 -26.51 -20.11
CA ALA A 464 -23.06 -26.25 -18.94
C ALA A 464 -23.87 -27.48 -18.52
N ASN A 465 -23.75 -27.85 -17.24
CA ASN A 465 -24.70 -28.76 -16.61
C ASN A 465 -26.07 -28.09 -16.40
N GLU A 466 -27.07 -28.85 -15.92
CA GLU A 466 -28.45 -28.36 -15.73
C GLU A 466 -28.51 -27.06 -14.89
N GLY A 467 -27.73 -26.98 -13.81
CA GLY A 467 -27.65 -25.79 -12.94
C GLY A 467 -26.84 -24.62 -13.51
N GLN A 468 -26.18 -24.80 -14.66
CA GLN A 468 -25.38 -23.77 -15.34
C GLN A 468 -26.04 -23.22 -16.60
N ARG A 469 -27.10 -23.85 -17.15
CA ARG A 469 -27.74 -23.37 -18.39
C ARG A 469 -28.26 -21.94 -18.28
N GLN A 470 -28.97 -21.62 -17.20
CA GLN A 470 -29.44 -20.26 -16.93
C GLN A 470 -28.26 -19.26 -16.84
N ILE A 471 -27.13 -19.67 -16.25
CA ILE A 471 -25.93 -18.82 -16.16
C ILE A 471 -25.33 -18.57 -17.56
N ALA A 472 -25.44 -19.51 -18.49
CA ALA A 472 -24.96 -19.33 -19.87
C ALA A 472 -25.78 -18.31 -20.66
N GLU A 473 -27.11 -18.30 -20.47
CA GLU A 473 -28.01 -17.29 -21.04
C GLU A 473 -27.71 -15.90 -20.44
N LEU A 474 -27.59 -15.81 -19.11
CA LEU A 474 -27.19 -14.58 -18.42
C LEU A 474 -25.79 -14.09 -18.83
N TYR A 475 -24.86 -15.00 -19.15
CA TYR A 475 -23.53 -14.65 -19.65
C TYR A 475 -23.59 -14.03 -21.06
N ALA A 476 -24.37 -14.63 -21.97
CA ALA A 476 -24.57 -14.05 -23.30
C ALA A 476 -25.17 -12.63 -23.22
N ASP A 477 -26.08 -12.39 -22.29
CA ASP A 477 -26.74 -11.09 -22.12
C ASP A 477 -25.86 -10.05 -21.44
N TYR A 478 -25.03 -10.49 -20.48
CA TYR A 478 -23.97 -9.68 -19.89
C TYR A 478 -22.97 -9.18 -20.94
N GLU A 479 -22.52 -10.05 -21.85
CA GLU A 479 -21.65 -9.68 -22.98
C GLU A 479 -22.32 -8.68 -23.94
N ARG A 480 -23.63 -8.80 -24.15
CA ARG A 480 -24.40 -7.84 -24.98
C ARG A 480 -24.50 -6.47 -24.30
N GLU A 481 -24.73 -6.41 -22.98
CA GLU A 481 -24.75 -5.16 -22.22
C GLU A 481 -23.37 -4.49 -22.20
N LEU A 482 -22.28 -5.24 -21.95
CA LEU A 482 -20.91 -4.71 -22.01
C LEU A 482 -20.60 -4.05 -23.37
N ARG A 483 -20.87 -4.75 -24.47
CA ARG A 483 -20.62 -4.24 -25.83
C ARG A 483 -21.47 -3.00 -26.16
N ARG A 484 -22.74 -2.97 -25.75
CA ARG A 484 -23.58 -1.76 -25.94
C ARG A 484 -23.03 -0.55 -25.18
N ASN A 485 -22.48 -0.78 -23.99
CA ASN A 485 -21.93 0.27 -23.15
C ASN A 485 -20.49 0.68 -23.56
N GLN A 486 -19.95 0.10 -24.64
CA GLN A 486 -18.54 0.22 -25.04
C GLN A 486 -17.60 -0.06 -23.86
N ALA A 487 -17.87 -1.15 -23.12
CA ALA A 487 -17.16 -1.51 -21.91
C ALA A 487 -16.53 -2.91 -22.00
N LEU A 488 -15.42 -3.09 -21.29
CA LEU A 488 -14.75 -4.37 -21.08
C LEU A 488 -14.60 -4.59 -19.57
N ASP A 489 -14.79 -5.82 -19.09
CA ASP A 489 -14.42 -6.15 -17.71
C ASP A 489 -12.92 -6.56 -17.62
N PHE A 490 -12.42 -6.70 -16.40
CA PHE A 490 -11.02 -7.10 -16.16
C PHE A 490 -10.60 -8.40 -16.85
N ASP A 491 -11.49 -9.39 -16.94
CA ASP A 491 -11.19 -10.66 -17.59
C ASP A 491 -11.13 -10.46 -19.13
N ASP A 492 -11.99 -9.60 -19.68
CA ASP A 492 -12.02 -9.28 -21.11
C ASP A 492 -10.74 -8.61 -21.62
N LEU A 493 -10.09 -7.78 -20.81
CA LEU A 493 -8.82 -7.14 -21.19
C LEU A 493 -7.81 -8.19 -21.66
N LEU A 494 -7.70 -9.31 -20.95
CA LEU A 494 -6.79 -10.39 -21.29
C LEU A 494 -7.30 -11.21 -22.49
N ILE A 495 -8.58 -11.57 -22.46
CA ILE A 495 -9.17 -12.54 -23.39
C ILE A 495 -9.34 -11.97 -24.78
N GLU A 496 -9.77 -10.71 -24.90
CA GLU A 496 -9.95 -10.09 -26.20
C GLU A 496 -8.61 -9.86 -26.90
N VAL A 497 -7.51 -9.54 -26.20
CA VAL A 497 -6.18 -9.51 -26.86
C VAL A 497 -5.82 -10.88 -27.44
N VAL A 498 -5.98 -11.96 -26.66
CA VAL A 498 -5.68 -13.33 -27.11
C VAL A 498 -6.54 -13.74 -28.31
N ARG A 499 -7.85 -13.46 -28.27
CA ARG A 499 -8.79 -13.74 -29.37
C ARG A 499 -8.51 -12.89 -30.61
N GLN A 500 -8.22 -11.60 -30.43
CA GLN A 500 -7.95 -10.71 -31.56
C GLN A 500 -6.61 -11.02 -32.22
N PHE A 501 -5.59 -11.45 -31.48
CA PHE A 501 -4.35 -11.97 -32.07
C PHE A 501 -4.53 -13.29 -32.85
N GLU A 502 -5.52 -14.13 -32.51
CA GLU A 502 -5.88 -15.31 -33.31
C GLU A 502 -6.64 -14.93 -34.59
N ARG A 503 -7.47 -13.88 -34.54
CA ARG A 503 -8.24 -13.37 -35.70
C ARG A 503 -7.40 -12.50 -36.65
N HIS A 504 -6.45 -11.75 -36.11
CA HIS A 504 -5.60 -10.77 -36.80
C HIS A 504 -4.11 -11.13 -36.61
N PRO A 505 -3.63 -12.21 -37.26
CA PRO A 505 -2.26 -12.69 -37.10
C PRO A 505 -1.21 -11.71 -37.66
N ASP A 506 -1.61 -10.79 -38.53
CA ASP A 506 -0.83 -9.65 -39.03
C ASP A 506 -0.59 -8.58 -37.95
N ILE A 507 -1.61 -8.26 -37.15
CA ILE A 507 -1.47 -7.39 -35.98
C ILE A 507 -0.59 -8.08 -34.92
N LEU A 508 -0.82 -9.37 -34.62
CA LEU A 508 0.05 -10.16 -33.75
C LEU A 508 1.52 -10.13 -34.22
N ARG A 509 1.76 -10.30 -35.52
CA ARG A 509 3.10 -10.27 -36.11
C ARG A 509 3.82 -8.94 -35.83
N THR A 510 3.11 -7.82 -35.89
CA THR A 510 3.67 -6.50 -35.56
C THR A 510 4.20 -6.44 -34.11
N TYR A 511 3.51 -7.09 -33.16
CA TYR A 511 3.98 -7.19 -31.78
C TYR A 511 5.08 -8.24 -31.59
N GLN A 512 5.04 -9.34 -32.33
CA GLN A 512 6.10 -10.35 -32.34
C GLN A 512 7.43 -9.80 -32.89
N GLU A 513 7.39 -9.03 -33.99
CA GLU A 513 8.58 -8.39 -34.58
C GLU A 513 9.09 -7.20 -33.74
N ARG A 514 8.21 -6.60 -32.94
CA ARG A 514 8.60 -5.62 -31.92
C ARG A 514 9.29 -6.30 -30.74
N PHE A 515 8.62 -7.23 -30.07
CA PHE A 515 9.07 -7.80 -28.80
C PHE A 515 10.01 -8.98 -29.02
N GLU A 516 11.28 -8.66 -29.28
CA GLU A 516 12.35 -9.64 -29.40
C GLU A 516 12.63 -10.38 -28.10
N HIS A 517 12.35 -9.78 -26.93
CA HIS A 517 12.47 -10.41 -25.62
C HIS A 517 11.21 -10.20 -24.76
N LEU A 518 10.68 -11.30 -24.21
CA LEU A 518 9.59 -11.29 -23.24
C LEU A 518 10.09 -11.79 -21.88
N LEU A 519 9.91 -10.99 -20.84
CA LEU A 519 10.23 -11.34 -19.46
C LEU A 519 8.97 -11.30 -18.60
N VAL A 520 8.80 -12.28 -17.71
CA VAL A 520 7.60 -12.39 -16.86
C VAL A 520 8.00 -12.75 -15.42
N ASP A 521 7.64 -11.91 -14.45
CA ASP A 521 7.79 -12.21 -13.01
C ASP A 521 6.53 -12.89 -12.45
N GLU A 522 6.65 -13.55 -11.29
CA GLU A 522 5.58 -14.30 -10.61
C GLU A 522 4.81 -15.28 -11.52
N TYR A 523 5.50 -15.96 -12.45
CA TYR A 523 4.87 -16.78 -13.51
C TYR A 523 3.95 -17.91 -12.98
N GLN A 524 4.13 -18.36 -11.74
CA GLN A 524 3.26 -19.35 -11.09
C GLN A 524 1.84 -18.84 -10.77
N ASP A 525 1.61 -17.53 -10.84
CA ASP A 525 0.30 -16.89 -10.61
C ASP A 525 -0.47 -16.69 -11.94
N THR A 526 0.11 -17.07 -13.08
CA THR A 526 -0.51 -16.83 -14.39
C THR A 526 -1.77 -17.66 -14.58
N ASN A 527 -2.82 -17.04 -15.11
CA ASN A 527 -4.03 -17.73 -15.57
C ASN A 527 -3.87 -18.23 -17.03
N ARG A 528 -4.90 -18.93 -17.54
CA ARG A 528 -4.88 -19.47 -18.91
C ARG A 528 -4.77 -18.38 -20.00
N PRO A 529 -5.54 -17.27 -19.98
CA PRO A 529 -5.35 -16.15 -20.91
C PRO A 529 -3.93 -15.58 -20.91
N GLN A 530 -3.33 -15.32 -19.74
CA GLN A 530 -1.98 -14.78 -19.61
C GLN A 530 -0.92 -15.73 -20.18
N TYR A 531 -1.03 -17.03 -19.88
CA TYR A 531 -0.17 -18.06 -20.49
C TYR A 531 -0.27 -18.07 -22.02
N LEU A 532 -1.49 -18.01 -22.57
CA LEU A 532 -1.71 -18.01 -24.02
C LEU A 532 -1.13 -16.75 -24.67
N LEU A 533 -1.33 -15.57 -24.05
CA LEU A 533 -0.74 -14.32 -24.50
C LEU A 533 0.80 -14.39 -24.53
N CYS A 534 1.43 -14.87 -23.45
CA CYS A 534 2.89 -15.07 -23.41
C CYS A 534 3.36 -16.00 -24.54
N ARG A 535 2.64 -17.11 -24.77
CA ARG A 535 2.96 -18.07 -25.83
C ARG A 535 2.78 -17.50 -27.23
N GLN A 536 1.73 -16.71 -27.47
CA GLN A 536 1.50 -16.03 -28.75
C GLN A 536 2.61 -14.99 -29.03
N LEU A 537 2.93 -14.13 -28.07
CA LEU A 537 3.97 -13.11 -28.23
C LEU A 537 5.38 -13.73 -28.39
N ALA A 538 5.71 -14.76 -27.62
CA ALA A 538 7.00 -15.42 -27.70
C ALA A 538 7.19 -16.33 -28.93
N ALA A 539 6.13 -16.64 -29.70
CA ALA A 539 6.19 -17.68 -30.74
C ALA A 539 7.22 -17.42 -31.85
N HIS A 540 7.51 -16.15 -32.17
CA HIS A 540 8.45 -15.78 -33.24
C HIS A 540 9.91 -15.90 -32.79
N HIS A 541 10.32 -15.18 -31.73
CA HIS A 541 11.71 -15.13 -31.28
C HIS A 541 12.09 -16.22 -30.25
N ARG A 542 11.12 -16.83 -29.57
CA ARG A 542 11.30 -17.81 -28.46
C ARG A 542 12.14 -17.33 -27.26
N ASN A 543 12.54 -16.06 -27.22
CA ASN A 543 13.29 -15.43 -26.11
C ASN A 543 12.37 -15.08 -24.92
N ILE A 544 11.70 -16.09 -24.37
CA ILE A 544 10.84 -15.94 -23.19
C ILE A 544 11.61 -16.30 -21.91
N CYS A 545 11.68 -15.36 -20.97
CA CYS A 545 12.31 -15.53 -19.66
C CYS A 545 11.25 -15.44 -18.56
N VAL A 546 10.87 -16.57 -17.98
CA VAL A 546 9.90 -16.63 -16.88
C VAL A 546 10.61 -16.81 -15.55
N VAL A 547 10.16 -16.08 -14.54
CA VAL A 547 10.65 -16.17 -13.16
C VAL A 547 9.46 -16.46 -12.27
N GLY A 548 9.64 -17.37 -11.32
CA GLY A 548 8.59 -17.70 -10.39
C GLY A 548 9.02 -18.64 -9.29
N ASP A 549 8.08 -18.84 -8.37
CA ASP A 549 8.23 -19.69 -7.20
C ASP A 549 6.99 -20.58 -7.08
N ASP A 550 7.10 -21.85 -7.46
CA ASP A 550 6.03 -22.87 -7.34
C ASP A 550 5.49 -23.05 -5.90
N ASP A 551 6.27 -22.68 -4.89
CA ASP A 551 5.86 -22.67 -3.49
C ASP A 551 5.13 -21.39 -3.07
N GLN A 552 5.06 -20.36 -3.93
CA GLN A 552 4.32 -19.12 -3.73
C GLN A 552 3.13 -18.95 -4.71
N SER A 553 2.63 -20.02 -5.32
CA SER A 553 1.37 -19.98 -6.09
C SER A 553 0.18 -20.03 -5.11
N ILE A 554 -0.48 -18.89 -4.91
CA ILE A 554 -1.54 -18.69 -3.88
C ILE A 554 -2.78 -17.97 -4.43
N TYR A 555 -2.98 -18.01 -5.74
CA TYR A 555 -4.08 -17.33 -6.44
C TYR A 555 -4.89 -18.31 -7.31
N GLN A 556 -4.93 -19.60 -6.97
CA GLN A 556 -5.72 -20.58 -7.73
C GLN A 556 -7.22 -20.23 -7.70
N PHE A 557 -7.69 -19.64 -6.60
CA PHE A 557 -9.05 -19.08 -6.50
C PHE A 557 -9.34 -17.90 -7.46
N ARG A 558 -8.31 -17.28 -8.06
CA ARG A 558 -8.41 -16.28 -9.14
C ARG A 558 -8.17 -16.88 -10.54
N GLY A 559 -8.05 -18.21 -10.66
CA GLY A 559 -7.80 -18.89 -11.93
C GLY A 559 -6.33 -19.03 -12.30
N ALA A 560 -5.39 -18.75 -11.38
CA ALA A 560 -3.98 -19.08 -11.59
C ALA A 560 -3.78 -20.60 -11.76
N ASP A 561 -2.93 -21.00 -12.70
CA ASP A 561 -2.61 -22.40 -12.96
C ASP A 561 -1.12 -22.66 -12.72
N ILE A 562 -0.80 -23.25 -11.56
CA ILE A 562 0.58 -23.64 -11.21
C ILE A 562 1.23 -24.55 -12.27
N ARG A 563 0.43 -25.26 -13.08
CA ARG A 563 0.96 -26.07 -14.18
C ARG A 563 1.69 -25.23 -15.22
N ASN A 564 1.39 -23.93 -15.38
CA ASN A 564 2.11 -23.07 -16.31
C ASN A 564 3.62 -23.02 -16.02
N ILE A 565 4.03 -22.95 -14.74
CA ILE A 565 5.45 -22.97 -14.35
C ILE A 565 6.02 -24.40 -14.25
N LEU A 566 5.20 -25.37 -13.83
CA LEU A 566 5.62 -26.77 -13.71
C LEU A 566 5.82 -27.43 -15.09
N ASP A 567 5.01 -27.07 -16.08
CA ASP A 567 5.05 -27.63 -17.43
C ASP A 567 5.86 -26.80 -18.44
N PHE A 568 6.48 -25.69 -18.02
CA PHE A 568 7.24 -24.81 -18.93
C PHE A 568 8.31 -25.56 -19.74
N GLU A 569 9.01 -26.52 -19.13
CA GLU A 569 10.03 -27.36 -19.79
C GLU A 569 9.42 -28.43 -20.73
N ARG A 570 8.12 -28.73 -20.63
CA ARG A 570 7.38 -29.56 -21.59
C ARG A 570 6.96 -28.73 -22.81
N ASP A 571 6.52 -27.50 -22.58
CA ASP A 571 6.07 -26.58 -23.63
C ASP A 571 7.26 -25.98 -24.42
N TYR A 572 8.42 -25.85 -23.76
CA TYR A 572 9.70 -25.45 -24.33
C TYR A 572 10.79 -26.51 -24.01
N PRO A 573 10.91 -27.59 -24.80
CA PRO A 573 11.90 -28.66 -24.55
C PRO A 573 13.37 -28.22 -24.66
N ASP A 574 13.63 -27.07 -25.27
CA ASP A 574 14.92 -26.37 -25.38
C ASP A 574 15.17 -25.38 -24.22
N ALA A 575 14.27 -25.30 -23.24
CA ALA A 575 14.38 -24.36 -22.13
C ALA A 575 15.61 -24.60 -21.24
N ARG A 576 16.24 -23.51 -20.85
CA ARG A 576 17.28 -23.50 -19.81
C ARG A 576 16.62 -23.28 -18.46
N SER A 577 17.05 -24.04 -17.45
CA SER A 577 16.51 -23.98 -16.09
C SER A 577 17.59 -23.52 -15.12
N VAL A 578 17.34 -22.45 -14.36
CA VAL A 578 18.27 -21.93 -13.34
C VAL A 578 17.56 -21.83 -12.00
N ARG A 579 18.17 -22.39 -10.95
CA ARG A 579 17.63 -22.39 -9.59
C ARG A 579 18.27 -21.30 -8.74
N LEU A 580 17.45 -20.51 -8.03
CA LEU A 580 17.88 -19.48 -7.09
C LEU A 580 17.47 -19.86 -5.66
N GLU A 581 18.37 -20.58 -5.00
CA GLU A 581 18.16 -21.23 -3.68
C GLU A 581 18.73 -20.42 -2.50
N GLN A 582 19.65 -19.48 -2.75
CA GLN A 582 20.19 -18.62 -1.70
C GLN A 582 19.19 -17.50 -1.35
N ASN A 583 18.65 -17.53 -0.14
CA ASN A 583 17.83 -16.48 0.46
C ASN A 583 18.71 -15.38 1.10
N TYR A 584 18.27 -14.13 0.98
CA TYR A 584 18.94 -12.93 1.51
C TYR A 584 18.11 -12.15 2.54
N ARG A 585 16.91 -12.64 2.86
CA ARG A 585 15.88 -11.94 3.65
C ARG A 585 15.80 -12.45 5.09
N SER A 586 15.71 -13.76 5.25
CA SER A 586 15.31 -14.42 6.49
C SER A 586 16.48 -15.10 7.19
N THR A 587 16.41 -15.18 8.51
CA THR A 587 17.35 -15.96 9.34
C THR A 587 17.24 -17.46 9.10
N GLY A 588 18.31 -18.20 9.46
CA GLY A 588 18.41 -19.65 9.24
C GLY A 588 17.24 -20.45 9.81
N ARG A 589 16.83 -20.17 11.05
CA ARG A 589 15.71 -20.87 11.71
C ARG A 589 14.35 -20.60 11.09
N ILE A 590 14.07 -19.35 10.69
CA ILE A 590 12.83 -18.99 10.00
C ILE A 590 12.76 -19.74 8.66
N LEU A 591 13.88 -19.78 7.92
CA LEU A 591 13.98 -20.44 6.63
C LEU A 591 13.83 -21.97 6.74
N ALA A 592 14.48 -22.58 7.74
CA ALA A 592 14.38 -24.00 8.03
C ALA A 592 12.94 -24.40 8.43
N ALA A 593 12.27 -23.59 9.25
CA ALA A 593 10.87 -23.81 9.61
C ALA A 593 9.94 -23.73 8.40
N ALA A 594 10.13 -22.72 7.52
CA ALA A 594 9.36 -22.56 6.30
C ALA A 594 9.60 -23.71 5.30
N ASN A 595 10.86 -24.15 5.12
CA ASN A 595 11.23 -25.31 4.30
C ASN A 595 10.55 -26.60 4.81
N ALA A 596 10.52 -26.82 6.12
CA ALA A 596 9.91 -28.01 6.70
C ALA A 596 8.40 -28.06 6.46
N VAL A 597 7.69 -26.94 6.65
CA VAL A 597 6.26 -26.83 6.28
C VAL A 597 6.08 -27.18 4.80
N ILE A 598 6.68 -26.42 3.88
CA ILE A 598 6.43 -26.60 2.44
C ILE A 598 6.88 -27.97 1.88
N SER A 599 7.78 -28.68 2.55
CA SER A 599 8.19 -30.04 2.17
C SER A 599 7.05 -31.05 2.14
N HIS A 600 5.92 -30.78 2.82
CA HIS A 600 4.74 -31.64 2.84
C HIS A 600 3.85 -31.53 1.58
N ASN A 601 4.10 -30.56 0.68
CA ASN A 601 3.41 -30.47 -0.62
C ASN A 601 4.05 -31.43 -1.64
N GLN A 602 3.21 -32.12 -2.41
CA GLN A 602 3.63 -33.01 -3.49
C GLN A 602 3.80 -32.22 -4.81
N GLY A 603 4.38 -32.85 -5.84
CA GLY A 603 4.49 -32.26 -7.19
C GLY A 603 5.40 -31.02 -7.36
N ARG A 604 6.07 -30.55 -6.30
CA ARG A 604 7.05 -29.45 -6.32
C ARG A 604 8.23 -29.75 -7.25
N LYS A 605 8.84 -28.73 -7.87
CA LYS A 605 10.07 -28.91 -8.69
C LYS A 605 11.37 -29.13 -7.90
N GLY A 606 11.26 -29.20 -6.57
CA GLY A 606 12.34 -29.59 -5.66
C GLY A 606 13.43 -28.54 -5.56
N LYS A 607 13.28 -27.61 -4.61
CA LYS A 607 14.29 -26.64 -4.20
C LYS A 607 14.29 -26.54 -2.67
N GLU A 608 15.46 -26.26 -2.11
CA GLU A 608 15.64 -26.00 -0.68
C GLU A 608 16.29 -24.62 -0.52
N LEU A 609 15.64 -23.74 0.24
CA LEU A 609 16.19 -22.42 0.50
C LEU A 609 17.25 -22.49 1.59
N TRP A 610 18.39 -21.85 1.38
CA TRP A 610 19.46 -21.72 2.37
C TRP A 610 19.93 -20.26 2.48
N THR A 611 20.57 -19.90 3.59
CA THR A 611 21.07 -18.53 3.83
C THR A 611 22.49 -18.54 4.40
N ASN A 612 23.26 -17.50 4.11
CA ASN A 612 24.54 -17.19 4.79
C ASN A 612 24.33 -16.19 5.95
N GLY A 613 23.09 -15.82 6.23
CA GLY A 613 22.72 -14.97 7.36
C GLY A 613 22.88 -15.70 8.71
N PRO A 614 22.64 -14.99 9.83
CA PRO A 614 22.63 -15.61 11.15
C PRO A 614 21.47 -16.61 11.29
N GLU A 615 21.64 -17.59 12.18
CA GLU A 615 20.58 -18.54 12.56
C GLU A 615 19.31 -17.87 13.09
N GLY A 616 19.46 -16.71 13.76
CA GLY A 616 18.35 -15.95 14.34
C GLY A 616 17.81 -16.53 15.64
N ASP A 617 16.78 -15.88 16.18
CA ASP A 617 16.03 -16.38 17.32
C ASP A 617 15.09 -17.54 16.89
N PRO A 618 14.72 -18.48 17.79
CA PRO A 618 13.74 -19.52 17.48
C PRO A 618 12.36 -18.94 17.12
N VAL A 619 11.60 -19.66 16.29
CA VAL A 619 10.22 -19.30 15.95
C VAL A 619 9.37 -19.40 17.22
N ALA A 620 8.70 -18.31 17.60
CA ALA A 620 7.82 -18.34 18.77
C ALA A 620 6.49 -19.00 18.38
N VAL A 621 6.06 -20.00 19.15
CA VAL A 621 4.72 -20.59 19.03
C VAL A 621 3.95 -20.24 20.31
N VAL A 622 2.83 -19.53 20.17
CA VAL A 622 2.08 -18.98 21.31
C VAL A 622 0.64 -19.49 21.28
N GLU A 623 0.27 -20.19 22.35
CA GLU A 623 -1.09 -20.59 22.66
C GLU A 623 -1.81 -19.48 23.44
N CYS A 624 -3.00 -19.11 23.01
CA CYS A 624 -3.83 -18.09 23.65
C CYS A 624 -5.21 -18.64 24.01
N ASP A 625 -5.76 -18.23 25.16
CA ASP A 625 -7.08 -18.71 25.62
C ASP A 625 -8.26 -18.23 24.74
N SER A 626 -8.09 -17.09 24.05
CA SER A 626 -9.08 -16.52 23.13
C SER A 626 -8.48 -15.59 22.08
N ASP A 627 -9.22 -15.33 21.01
CA ASP A 627 -8.92 -14.32 19.98
C ASP A 627 -8.54 -12.92 20.53
N ARG A 628 -9.20 -12.47 21.59
CA ARG A 628 -8.86 -11.22 22.30
C ARG A 628 -7.56 -11.31 23.09
N ARG A 629 -7.22 -12.49 23.62
CA ARG A 629 -5.93 -12.73 24.29
C ARG A 629 -4.81 -12.78 23.27
N GLU A 630 -5.01 -13.43 22.14
CA GLU A 630 -4.10 -13.40 20.99
C GLU A 630 -3.81 -11.96 20.54
N ALA A 631 -4.86 -11.17 20.26
CA ALA A 631 -4.70 -9.78 19.85
C ALA A 631 -3.90 -8.96 20.87
N ARG A 632 -4.22 -9.10 22.16
CA ARG A 632 -3.49 -8.42 23.23
C ARG A 632 -2.05 -8.90 23.36
N HIS A 633 -1.78 -10.19 23.22
CA HIS A 633 -0.44 -10.76 23.27
C HIS A 633 0.46 -10.14 22.18
N VAL A 634 -0.05 -10.08 20.94
CA VAL A 634 0.65 -9.49 19.80
C VAL A 634 0.94 -7.99 20.04
N VAL A 635 -0.07 -7.23 20.48
CA VAL A 635 0.09 -5.79 20.79
C VAL A 635 1.08 -5.55 21.93
N ASP A 636 1.01 -6.32 23.02
CA ASP A 636 1.96 -6.23 24.13
C ASP A 636 3.37 -6.70 23.70
N ALA A 637 3.51 -7.63 22.75
CA ALA A 637 4.79 -8.05 22.18
C ALA A 637 5.43 -6.95 21.33
N ILE A 638 4.72 -6.38 20.35
CA ILE A 638 5.21 -5.25 19.53
C ILE A 638 5.64 -4.10 20.43
N ARG A 639 4.82 -3.76 21.43
CA ARG A 639 5.11 -2.69 22.39
C ARG A 639 6.29 -2.99 23.33
N ARG A 640 6.68 -4.26 23.52
CA ARG A 640 7.94 -4.61 24.21
C ARG A 640 9.14 -4.36 23.30
N TYR A 641 9.07 -4.75 22.02
CA TYR A 641 10.14 -4.55 21.05
C TYR A 641 10.42 -3.06 20.80
N ASP A 642 9.37 -2.26 20.63
CA ASP A 642 9.41 -0.78 20.51
C ASP A 642 10.08 -0.12 21.72
N ARG A 643 9.65 -0.45 22.95
CA ARG A 643 10.28 0.09 24.16
C ARG A 643 11.73 -0.33 24.38
N LEU A 644 12.15 -1.47 23.82
CA LEU A 644 13.54 -1.92 23.88
C LEU A 644 14.40 -1.25 22.80
N GLY A 645 13.81 -0.48 21.88
CA GLY A 645 14.52 0.16 20.77
C GLY A 645 15.12 -0.81 19.76
N ARG A 646 14.63 -2.06 19.71
CA ARG A 646 15.12 -3.10 18.77
C ARG A 646 14.42 -3.01 17.42
N TYR A 647 13.13 -2.67 17.41
CA TYR A 647 12.28 -2.49 16.23
C TYR A 647 11.31 -1.34 16.50
N GLY A 648 10.99 -0.53 15.48
CA GLY A 648 9.92 0.46 15.51
C GLY A 648 8.53 -0.17 15.34
N LEU A 649 7.50 0.68 15.26
CA LEU A 649 6.13 0.24 14.98
C LEU A 649 5.94 -0.10 13.50
N GLY A 650 6.61 0.62 12.59
CA GLY A 650 6.62 0.34 11.15
C GLY A 650 7.25 -1.02 10.78
N ASP A 651 8.15 -1.53 11.63
CA ASP A 651 8.84 -2.81 11.42
C ASP A 651 7.95 -4.05 11.68
N ALA A 652 6.72 -3.83 12.18
CA ALA A 652 5.83 -4.88 12.66
C ALA A 652 4.63 -5.12 11.73
N ALA A 653 4.49 -6.36 11.26
CA ALA A 653 3.32 -6.82 10.51
C ALA A 653 2.51 -7.89 11.26
N VAL A 654 1.19 -7.74 11.25
CA VAL A 654 0.22 -8.71 11.78
C VAL A 654 -0.55 -9.31 10.60
N LEU A 655 -0.26 -10.58 10.32
CA LEU A 655 -0.77 -11.33 9.18
C LEU A 655 -1.88 -12.30 9.61
N TYR A 656 -2.99 -12.30 8.88
CA TYR A 656 -4.14 -13.17 9.16
C TYR A 656 -4.73 -13.78 7.88
N ARG A 657 -5.55 -14.83 8.02
CA ARG A 657 -6.14 -15.56 6.88
C ARG A 657 -7.33 -14.84 6.25
N THR A 658 -8.09 -14.07 7.03
CA THR A 658 -9.32 -13.37 6.60
C THR A 658 -9.46 -11.99 7.22
N ASN A 659 -10.01 -11.00 6.49
CA ASN A 659 -10.21 -9.63 7.00
C ASN A 659 -11.04 -9.56 8.29
N ALA A 660 -11.93 -10.54 8.54
CA ALA A 660 -12.71 -10.59 9.78
C ALA A 660 -11.84 -10.72 11.05
N GLN A 661 -10.60 -11.20 10.90
CA GLN A 661 -9.63 -11.30 12.00
C GLN A 661 -8.96 -9.97 12.35
N SER A 662 -9.04 -8.90 11.53
CA SER A 662 -8.39 -7.61 11.86
C SER A 662 -8.94 -7.01 13.14
N ARG A 663 -10.27 -7.10 13.33
CA ARG A 663 -11.03 -6.35 14.32
C ARG A 663 -10.54 -6.51 15.78
N PRO A 664 -10.26 -7.71 16.31
CA PRO A 664 -9.67 -7.85 17.65
C PRO A 664 -8.32 -7.12 17.79
N PHE A 665 -7.45 -7.15 16.77
CA PHE A 665 -6.18 -6.41 16.79
C PHE A 665 -6.42 -4.90 16.76
N GLU A 666 -7.32 -4.42 15.90
CA GLU A 666 -7.72 -3.01 15.86
C GLU A 666 -8.25 -2.52 17.21
N GLU A 667 -9.15 -3.27 17.86
CA GLU A 667 -9.73 -2.93 19.16
C GLU A 667 -8.66 -2.83 20.27
N GLU A 668 -7.63 -3.69 20.25
CA GLU A 668 -6.49 -3.61 21.19
C GLU A 668 -5.47 -2.51 20.82
N LEU A 669 -5.21 -2.27 19.53
CA LEU A 669 -4.30 -1.22 19.04
C LEU A 669 -4.85 0.18 19.34
N GLN A 670 -6.14 0.41 19.09
CA GLN A 670 -6.85 1.63 19.48
C GLN A 670 -6.81 1.84 21.01
N ARG A 671 -7.01 0.77 21.79
CA ARG A 671 -6.93 0.83 23.26
C ARG A 671 -5.51 1.14 23.75
N ALA A 672 -4.49 0.58 23.10
CA ALA A 672 -3.08 0.84 23.38
C ALA A 672 -2.61 2.21 22.86
N ARG A 673 -3.40 2.85 21.97
CA ARG A 673 -3.08 4.08 21.24
C ARG A 673 -1.81 3.95 20.38
N LEU A 674 -1.66 2.81 19.72
CA LEU A 674 -0.59 2.59 18.75
C LEU A 674 -1.12 2.90 17.34
N PRO A 675 -0.39 3.68 16.52
CA PRO A 675 -0.74 3.88 15.12
C PRO A 675 -0.67 2.55 14.35
N TYR A 676 -1.64 2.34 13.47
CA TYR A 676 -1.72 1.15 12.62
C TYR A 676 -2.40 1.47 11.29
N VAL A 677 -2.13 0.65 10.27
CA VAL A 677 -2.73 0.73 8.93
C VAL A 677 -3.25 -0.65 8.52
N ILE A 678 -4.40 -0.70 7.83
CA ILE A 678 -5.00 -1.93 7.31
C ILE A 678 -4.84 -1.98 5.79
N VAL A 679 -4.06 -2.94 5.28
CA VAL A 679 -3.98 -3.19 3.84
C VAL A 679 -5.15 -4.09 3.42
N GLY A 680 -5.99 -3.62 2.50
CA GLY A 680 -7.23 -4.29 2.10
C GLY A 680 -8.49 -3.85 2.84
N GLY A 681 -8.50 -2.64 3.42
CA GLY A 681 -9.72 -1.94 3.83
C GLY A 681 -10.56 -1.44 2.64
N ILE A 682 -11.51 -0.53 2.88
CA ILE A 682 -12.19 0.18 1.78
C ILE A 682 -11.16 1.08 1.10
N ARG A 683 -10.82 0.74 -0.16
CA ARG A 683 -9.88 1.48 -1.00
C ARG A 683 -10.27 2.95 -1.15
N PHE A 684 -9.31 3.82 -1.44
CA PHE A 684 -9.60 5.24 -1.69
C PHE A 684 -10.59 5.41 -2.84
N TYR A 685 -10.35 4.76 -3.98
CA TYR A 685 -11.24 4.79 -5.14
C TYR A 685 -12.54 3.99 -4.98
N ASP A 686 -12.70 3.18 -3.91
CA ASP A 686 -13.98 2.52 -3.59
C ASP A 686 -14.93 3.41 -2.78
N ARG A 687 -14.45 4.56 -2.26
CA ARG A 687 -15.27 5.51 -1.51
C ARG A 687 -16.35 6.10 -2.40
N ARG A 688 -17.53 6.31 -1.83
CA ARG A 688 -18.74 6.66 -2.59
C ARG A 688 -18.55 7.95 -3.40
N GLU A 689 -18.07 8.99 -2.74
CA GLU A 689 -17.81 10.31 -3.32
C GLU A 689 -16.76 10.28 -4.43
N ILE A 690 -15.70 9.49 -4.26
CA ILE A 690 -14.66 9.31 -5.28
C ILE A 690 -15.26 8.62 -6.51
N ARG A 691 -15.98 7.50 -6.33
CA ARG A 691 -16.64 6.81 -7.44
C ARG A 691 -17.72 7.64 -8.13
N ASP A 692 -18.46 8.47 -7.39
CA ASP A 692 -19.46 9.36 -7.96
C ASP A 692 -18.78 10.36 -8.91
N VAL A 693 -17.65 10.97 -8.52
CA VAL A 693 -16.85 11.87 -9.39
C VAL A 693 -16.17 11.13 -10.54
N LEU A 694 -15.55 9.97 -10.30
CA LEU A 694 -14.99 9.13 -11.37
C LEU A 694 -16.05 8.71 -12.40
N SER A 695 -17.32 8.57 -11.99
CA SER A 695 -18.42 8.25 -12.91
C SER A 695 -18.86 9.44 -13.76
N TYR A 696 -18.75 10.69 -13.28
CA TYR A 696 -18.85 11.86 -14.17
C TYR A 696 -17.72 11.83 -15.19
N LEU A 697 -16.47 11.68 -14.74
CA LEU A 697 -15.29 11.68 -15.60
C LEU A 697 -15.35 10.57 -16.67
N ARG A 698 -15.77 9.36 -16.32
CA ARG A 698 -15.99 8.24 -17.25
C ARG A 698 -16.95 8.58 -18.37
N LEU A 699 -18.04 9.31 -18.08
CA LEU A 699 -19.02 9.69 -19.11
C LEU A 699 -18.52 10.75 -20.08
N LEU A 700 -17.52 11.55 -19.68
CA LEU A 700 -16.90 12.52 -20.58
C LEU A 700 -16.03 11.80 -21.64
N VAL A 701 -15.44 10.66 -21.27
CA VAL A 701 -14.63 9.80 -22.16
C VAL A 701 -15.49 8.82 -22.95
N ASN A 702 -16.42 8.14 -22.27
CA ASN A 702 -17.35 7.18 -22.85
C ASN A 702 -18.80 7.52 -22.47
N PRO A 703 -19.52 8.30 -23.30
CA PRO A 703 -20.93 8.58 -23.08
C PRO A 703 -21.83 7.33 -23.11
N ALA A 704 -21.40 6.21 -23.69
CA ALA A 704 -22.18 4.98 -23.70
C ALA A 704 -22.18 4.22 -22.36
N ASP A 705 -21.40 4.66 -21.36
CA ASP A 705 -21.33 4.02 -20.03
C ASP A 705 -22.61 4.19 -19.20
N ASP A 706 -23.58 3.35 -19.52
CA ASP A 706 -24.90 3.21 -18.92
C ASP A 706 -24.87 2.99 -17.39
N ILE A 707 -23.77 2.44 -16.85
CA ILE A 707 -23.59 2.17 -15.42
C ILE A 707 -23.14 3.45 -14.70
N ALA A 708 -22.13 4.14 -15.23
CA ALA A 708 -21.71 5.44 -14.73
C ALA A 708 -22.87 6.45 -14.78
N LEU A 709 -23.62 6.50 -15.89
CA LEU A 709 -24.76 7.39 -16.07
C LEU A 709 -25.82 7.18 -14.98
N ARG A 710 -26.27 5.94 -14.77
CA ARG A 710 -27.27 5.62 -13.73
C ARG A 710 -26.83 6.03 -12.33
N ARG A 711 -25.54 5.93 -12.01
CA ARG A 711 -24.98 6.26 -10.70
C ARG A 711 -25.09 7.76 -10.39
N ILE A 712 -24.82 8.61 -11.38
CA ILE A 712 -24.69 10.06 -11.19
C ILE A 712 -25.90 10.89 -11.63
N ILE A 713 -26.82 10.33 -12.44
CA ILE A 713 -27.96 11.07 -13.02
C ILE A 713 -28.77 11.85 -11.97
N ASN A 714 -28.97 11.26 -10.79
CA ASN A 714 -29.67 11.87 -9.66
C ASN A 714 -28.79 12.03 -8.41
N THR A 715 -27.46 12.12 -8.59
CA THR A 715 -26.48 12.40 -7.54
C THR A 715 -25.57 13.57 -7.97
N PRO A 716 -25.74 14.81 -7.47
CA PRO A 716 -26.78 15.28 -6.53
C PRO A 716 -28.23 15.14 -7.01
N ARG A 717 -29.19 15.25 -6.07
CA ARG A 717 -30.62 15.09 -6.35
C ARG A 717 -31.14 16.14 -7.33
N ARG A 718 -31.55 15.71 -8.53
CA ARG A 718 -32.13 16.55 -9.61
C ARG A 718 -33.64 16.39 -9.78
N GLY A 719 -34.28 15.60 -8.92
CA GLY A 719 -35.72 15.31 -9.00
C GLY A 719 -36.08 14.28 -10.06
N ILE A 720 -35.11 13.47 -10.48
CA ILE A 720 -35.30 12.35 -11.42
C ILE A 720 -35.64 11.12 -10.57
N GLY A 721 -36.88 10.65 -10.67
CA GLY A 721 -37.36 9.47 -9.93
C GLY A 721 -37.18 8.17 -10.70
N ASP A 722 -37.16 7.05 -9.99
CA ASP A 722 -36.89 5.72 -10.54
C ASP A 722 -37.84 5.35 -11.69
N THR A 723 -39.12 5.74 -11.62
CA THR A 723 -40.09 5.52 -12.70
C THR A 723 -39.73 6.26 -14.00
N SER A 724 -39.23 7.48 -13.91
CA SER A 724 -38.80 8.26 -15.09
C SER A 724 -37.54 7.66 -15.71
N LEU A 725 -36.62 7.22 -14.86
CA LEU A 725 -35.40 6.55 -15.28
C LEU A 725 -35.70 5.18 -15.92
N ALA A 726 -36.66 4.41 -15.38
CA ALA A 726 -37.13 3.16 -15.97
C ALA A 726 -37.81 3.36 -17.34
N ARG A 727 -38.59 4.45 -17.53
CA ARG A 727 -39.16 4.80 -18.85
C ARG A 727 -38.09 5.11 -19.88
N LEU A 728 -37.07 5.90 -19.51
CA LEU A 728 -35.92 6.18 -20.37
C LEU A 728 -35.15 4.90 -20.74
N GLN A 729 -34.98 3.98 -19.79
CA GLN A 729 -34.33 2.69 -20.00
C GLN A 729 -35.11 1.79 -20.96
N ALA A 730 -36.43 1.66 -20.77
CA ALA A 730 -37.28 0.86 -21.66
C ALA A 730 -37.27 1.42 -23.10
N PHE A 731 -37.28 2.74 -23.25
CA PHE A 731 -37.15 3.40 -24.56
C PHE A 731 -35.77 3.13 -25.19
N ALA A 732 -34.68 3.29 -24.43
CA ALA A 732 -33.32 3.00 -24.89
C ALA A 732 -33.17 1.53 -25.33
N GLN A 733 -33.66 0.58 -24.53
CA GLN A 733 -33.68 -0.85 -24.86
C GLN A 733 -34.48 -1.15 -26.13
N ALA A 734 -35.68 -0.59 -26.28
CA ALA A 734 -36.52 -0.79 -27.47
C ALA A 734 -35.90 -0.23 -28.76
N LYS A 735 -34.98 0.73 -28.66
CA LYS A 735 -34.22 1.30 -29.79
C LYS A 735 -32.83 0.69 -29.98
N GLY A 736 -32.36 -0.15 -29.06
CA GLY A 736 -30.97 -0.64 -29.05
C GLY A 736 -29.94 0.45 -28.70
N TRP A 737 -30.37 1.53 -28.06
CA TRP A 737 -29.55 2.71 -27.72
C TRP A 737 -28.95 2.61 -26.31
N SER A 738 -27.90 3.39 -26.06
CA SER A 738 -27.44 3.76 -24.72
C SER A 738 -28.36 4.81 -24.10
N LEU A 739 -28.27 5.00 -22.78
CA LEU A 739 -29.02 6.04 -22.07
C LEU A 739 -28.62 7.46 -22.48
N SER A 740 -27.37 7.71 -22.83
CA SER A 740 -26.92 9.03 -23.33
C SER A 740 -27.49 9.35 -24.71
N THR A 741 -27.58 8.36 -25.62
CA THR A 741 -28.31 8.54 -26.89
C THR A 741 -29.79 8.79 -26.62
N ALA A 742 -30.41 8.06 -25.68
CA ALA A 742 -31.82 8.30 -25.32
C ALA A 742 -32.06 9.68 -24.67
N LEU A 743 -31.10 10.26 -23.93
CA LEU A 743 -31.16 11.63 -23.41
C LEU A 743 -31.21 12.70 -24.53
N LYS A 744 -30.72 12.39 -25.73
CA LYS A 744 -30.79 13.28 -26.91
C LYS A 744 -32.15 13.19 -27.63
N HIS A 745 -33.00 12.25 -27.24
CA HIS A 745 -34.32 11.98 -27.81
C HIS A 745 -35.45 12.01 -26.75
N LEU A 746 -35.32 12.88 -25.73
CA LEU A 746 -36.26 12.94 -24.60
C LEU A 746 -37.72 13.21 -25.00
N ASP A 747 -37.95 13.91 -26.11
CA ASP A 747 -39.29 14.23 -26.62
C ASP A 747 -40.01 13.00 -27.21
N ASP A 748 -39.25 11.97 -27.61
CA ASP A 748 -39.78 10.70 -28.13
C ASP A 748 -40.06 9.66 -27.01
N VAL A 749 -39.71 9.95 -25.75
CA VAL A 749 -39.83 9.01 -24.62
C VAL A 749 -41.29 8.93 -24.13
N PRO A 750 -41.97 7.76 -24.23
CA PRO A 750 -43.37 7.64 -23.84
C PRO A 750 -43.61 7.91 -22.34
N ASP A 751 -44.74 8.53 -22.03
CA ASP A 751 -45.24 8.82 -20.68
C ASP A 751 -44.26 9.58 -19.76
N LEU A 752 -43.27 10.28 -20.31
CA LEU A 752 -42.35 11.09 -19.50
C LEU A 752 -43.06 12.36 -18.99
N SER A 753 -43.00 12.65 -17.68
CA SER A 753 -43.61 13.86 -17.15
C SER A 753 -42.76 15.09 -17.50
N GLY A 754 -43.38 16.22 -17.84
CA GLY A 754 -42.65 17.45 -18.22
C GLY A 754 -41.65 17.95 -17.16
N ARG A 755 -41.87 17.63 -15.87
CA ARG A 755 -40.88 17.86 -14.81
C ARG A 755 -39.66 16.96 -14.96
N ALA A 756 -39.87 15.66 -15.20
CA ALA A 756 -38.78 14.71 -15.41
C ALA A 756 -38.01 14.99 -16.70
N GLN A 757 -38.71 15.30 -17.80
CA GLN A 757 -38.14 15.73 -19.08
C GLN A 757 -37.23 16.95 -18.88
N LYS A 758 -37.70 17.99 -18.17
CA LYS A 758 -36.88 19.18 -17.85
C LYS A 758 -35.64 18.85 -17.01
N SER A 759 -35.77 17.99 -15.98
CA SER A 759 -34.63 17.57 -15.16
C SER A 759 -33.60 16.73 -15.95
N LEU A 760 -34.07 15.86 -16.85
CA LEU A 760 -33.22 15.03 -17.71
C LEU A 760 -32.51 15.87 -18.78
N ALA A 761 -33.20 16.82 -19.39
CA ALA A 761 -32.60 17.76 -20.35
C ALA A 761 -31.54 18.66 -19.69
N ALA A 762 -31.79 19.16 -18.47
CA ALA A 762 -30.81 19.91 -17.70
C ALA A 762 -29.58 19.06 -17.32
N PHE A 763 -29.76 17.76 -17.06
CA PHE A 763 -28.65 16.84 -16.84
C PHE A 763 -27.85 16.58 -18.13
N SER A 764 -28.51 16.38 -19.29
CA SER A 764 -27.80 16.25 -20.58
C SER A 764 -26.95 17.48 -20.86
N ALA A 765 -27.54 18.68 -20.74
CA ALA A 765 -26.83 19.93 -20.99
C ALA A 765 -25.59 20.13 -20.08
N LEU A 766 -25.64 19.69 -18.81
CA LEU A 766 -24.48 19.68 -17.91
C LEU A 766 -23.38 18.73 -18.40
N ILE A 767 -23.73 17.54 -18.88
CA ILE A 767 -22.75 16.59 -19.42
C ILE A 767 -22.17 17.12 -20.74
N ASP A 768 -23.00 17.64 -21.65
CA ASP A 768 -22.54 18.25 -22.91
C ASP A 768 -21.62 19.47 -22.65
N GLU A 769 -21.88 20.27 -21.61
CA GLU A 769 -20.99 21.37 -21.17
C GLU A 769 -19.64 20.86 -20.64
N LEU A 770 -19.66 19.81 -19.79
CA LEU A 770 -18.45 19.21 -19.24
C LEU A 770 -17.63 18.45 -20.30
N MET A 771 -18.28 17.83 -21.29
CA MET A 771 -17.63 17.24 -22.46
C MET A 771 -16.94 18.31 -23.30
N THR A 772 -17.61 19.44 -23.57
CA THR A 772 -16.99 20.56 -24.30
C THR A 772 -15.77 21.14 -23.54
N ALA A 773 -15.73 20.99 -22.22
CA ALA A 773 -14.61 21.44 -21.40
C ALA A 773 -13.39 20.49 -21.42
N THR A 774 -13.51 19.22 -21.86
CA THR A 774 -12.37 18.29 -21.87
C THR A 774 -11.27 18.70 -22.85
N ASP A 775 -11.62 19.37 -23.94
CA ASP A 775 -10.66 19.84 -24.95
C ASP A 775 -9.94 21.14 -24.54
N ALA A 776 -10.44 21.82 -23.50
CA ALA A 776 -10.02 23.17 -23.12
C ALA A 776 -9.39 23.28 -21.72
N LEU A 777 -9.58 22.28 -20.86
CA LEU A 777 -9.09 22.24 -19.49
C LEU A 777 -8.05 21.14 -19.31
N SER A 778 -7.05 21.39 -18.45
CA SER A 778 -6.16 20.34 -17.97
C SER A 778 -6.92 19.33 -17.09
N LEU A 779 -6.34 18.14 -16.88
CA LEU A 779 -6.93 17.09 -16.05
C LEU A 779 -7.37 17.58 -14.64
N PRO A 780 -6.56 18.37 -13.89
CA PRO A 780 -6.96 18.85 -12.57
C PRO A 780 -8.08 19.90 -12.63
N GLU A 781 -8.02 20.82 -13.59
CA GLU A 781 -9.06 21.83 -13.83
C GLU A 781 -10.40 21.18 -14.22
N LEU A 782 -10.36 20.11 -15.00
CA LEU A 782 -11.54 19.32 -15.36
C LEU A 782 -12.12 18.58 -14.16
N GLY A 783 -11.28 17.95 -13.33
CA GLY A 783 -11.69 17.33 -12.07
C GLY A 783 -12.40 18.33 -11.15
N PHE A 784 -11.81 19.52 -10.99
CA PHE A 784 -12.40 20.62 -10.23
C PHE A 784 -13.74 21.08 -10.85
N ALA A 785 -13.78 21.30 -12.16
CA ALA A 785 -15.00 21.71 -12.87
C ALA A 785 -16.13 20.69 -12.73
N VAL A 786 -15.83 19.38 -12.75
CA VAL A 786 -16.80 18.32 -12.47
C VAL A 786 -17.34 18.41 -11.04
N VAL A 787 -16.47 18.54 -10.04
CA VAL A 787 -16.85 18.61 -8.61
C VAL A 787 -17.74 19.83 -8.32
N GLU A 788 -17.43 20.99 -8.92
CA GLU A 788 -18.19 22.22 -8.76
C GLU A 788 -19.49 22.25 -9.60
N LYS A 789 -19.40 22.12 -10.94
CA LYS A 789 -20.55 22.33 -11.84
C LYS A 789 -21.63 21.27 -11.69
N SER A 790 -21.27 20.04 -11.29
CA SER A 790 -22.27 19.01 -10.96
C SER A 790 -23.10 19.35 -9.71
N GLY A 791 -22.63 20.28 -8.88
CA GLY A 791 -23.15 20.61 -7.56
C GLY A 791 -22.72 19.63 -6.46
N TYR A 792 -21.76 18.74 -6.72
CA TYR A 792 -21.40 17.67 -5.78
C TYR A 792 -20.76 18.22 -4.50
N ARG A 793 -19.83 19.19 -4.60
CA ARG A 793 -19.28 19.89 -3.42
C ARG A 793 -20.38 20.60 -2.62
N ALA A 794 -21.26 21.32 -3.31
CA ALA A 794 -22.37 22.05 -2.69
C ALA A 794 -23.36 21.13 -1.96
N MET A 795 -23.63 19.93 -2.49
CA MET A 795 -24.45 18.91 -1.82
C MET A 795 -23.84 18.49 -0.48
N LEU A 796 -22.55 18.12 -0.45
CA LEU A 796 -21.88 17.70 0.78
C LEU A 796 -21.75 18.85 1.78
N ALA A 797 -21.39 20.06 1.33
CA ALA A 797 -21.29 21.24 2.19
C ALA A 797 -22.63 21.59 2.87
N ALA A 798 -23.76 21.33 2.20
CA ALA A 798 -25.10 21.53 2.76
C ALA A 798 -25.52 20.48 3.81
N GLU A 799 -24.88 19.29 3.84
CA GLU A 799 -25.17 18.27 4.87
C GLU A 799 -24.65 18.68 6.26
N ASN A 800 -23.55 19.45 6.33
CA ASN A 800 -22.98 20.00 7.57
C ASN A 800 -22.81 18.96 8.71
N THR A 801 -22.27 17.79 8.38
CA THR A 801 -21.94 16.70 9.31
C THR A 801 -20.46 16.36 9.27
N PRO A 802 -19.87 15.79 10.34
CA PRO A 802 -18.48 15.32 10.34
C PRO A 802 -18.22 14.29 9.22
N GLU A 803 -19.20 13.45 8.91
CA GLU A 803 -19.12 12.50 7.80
C GLU A 803 -19.06 13.21 6.44
N ALA A 804 -19.81 14.30 6.24
CA ALA A 804 -19.75 15.07 5.00
C ALA A 804 -18.44 15.87 4.86
N GLU A 805 -17.90 16.39 5.97
CA GLU A 805 -16.59 17.05 6.01
C GLU A 805 -15.47 16.07 5.62
N ALA A 806 -15.49 14.84 6.14
CA ALA A 806 -14.55 13.79 5.73
C ALA A 806 -14.68 13.42 4.24
N ARG A 807 -15.89 13.43 3.66
CA ARG A 807 -16.07 13.22 2.21
C ARG A 807 -15.53 14.38 1.38
N LEU A 808 -15.67 15.62 1.85
CA LEU A 808 -15.09 16.79 1.18
C LEU A 808 -13.55 16.70 1.16
N GLN A 809 -12.93 16.31 2.27
CA GLN A 809 -11.49 16.08 2.34
C GLN A 809 -11.03 14.99 1.35
N ASN A 810 -11.81 13.92 1.16
CA ASN A 810 -11.51 12.89 0.17
C ASN A 810 -11.58 13.44 -1.27
N LEU A 811 -12.54 14.32 -1.58
CA LEU A 811 -12.61 14.98 -2.90
C LEU A 811 -11.41 15.91 -3.11
N ASP A 812 -11.00 16.66 -2.09
CA ASP A 812 -9.82 17.53 -2.18
C ASP A 812 -8.53 16.73 -2.35
N GLN A 813 -8.42 15.55 -1.72
CA GLN A 813 -7.33 14.59 -1.94
C GLN A 813 -7.31 14.06 -3.38
N LEU A 814 -8.47 13.73 -3.97
CA LEU A 814 -8.55 13.30 -5.37
C LEU A 814 -8.07 14.40 -6.34
N LEU A 815 -8.42 15.65 -6.08
CA LEU A 815 -7.99 16.78 -6.91
C LEU A 815 -6.48 17.04 -6.80
N ALA A 816 -5.91 16.88 -5.59
CA ALA A 816 -4.45 16.96 -5.39
C ALA A 816 -3.73 15.84 -6.14
N GLU A 817 -4.21 14.60 -6.05
CA GLU A 817 -3.68 13.43 -6.76
C GLU A 817 -3.80 13.57 -8.30
N MET A 818 -4.91 14.13 -8.80
CA MET A 818 -5.05 14.47 -10.23
C MET A 818 -4.04 15.53 -10.68
N THR A 819 -3.63 16.43 -9.79
CA THR A 819 -2.60 17.46 -10.04
C THR A 819 -1.21 16.83 -10.12
N GLU A 820 -0.85 16.04 -9.11
CA GLU A 820 0.41 15.29 -9.05
C GLU A 820 0.58 14.38 -10.27
N TYR A 821 -0.44 13.60 -10.63
CA TYR A 821 -0.41 12.76 -11.82
C TYR A 821 -0.21 13.55 -13.12
N ALA A 822 -0.80 14.74 -13.24
CA ALA A 822 -0.63 15.60 -14.42
C ALA A 822 0.76 16.25 -14.49
N ASP A 823 1.36 16.60 -13.35
CA ASP A 823 2.73 17.10 -13.26
C ASP A 823 3.77 16.03 -13.59
N GLU A 824 3.53 14.78 -13.17
CA GLU A 824 4.36 13.61 -13.51
C GLU A 824 4.19 13.16 -14.97
N ASN A 825 2.97 13.27 -15.51
CA ASN A 825 2.60 12.79 -16.84
C ASN A 825 2.00 13.92 -17.70
N PRO A 826 2.80 14.89 -18.20
CA PRO A 826 2.28 16.06 -18.91
C PRO A 826 1.51 15.75 -20.21
N ASP A 827 1.80 14.63 -20.85
CA ASP A 827 1.12 14.14 -22.06
C ASP A 827 -0.06 13.20 -21.76
N SER A 828 -0.46 13.04 -20.49
CA SER A 828 -1.56 12.16 -20.09
C SER A 828 -2.93 12.72 -20.47
N THR A 829 -3.86 11.82 -20.77
CA THR A 829 -5.26 12.16 -21.07
C THR A 829 -6.18 11.68 -19.96
N LEU A 830 -7.40 12.19 -19.89
CA LEU A 830 -8.41 11.67 -18.96
C LEU A 830 -8.66 10.16 -19.16
N ALA A 831 -8.62 9.67 -20.41
CA ALA A 831 -8.75 8.24 -20.69
C ALA A 831 -7.58 7.42 -20.10
N THR A 832 -6.35 7.94 -20.18
CA THR A 832 -5.16 7.33 -19.57
C THR A 832 -5.26 7.31 -18.05
N TYR A 833 -5.63 8.44 -17.42
CA TYR A 833 -5.84 8.53 -15.98
C TYR A 833 -6.87 7.51 -15.49
N LEU A 834 -8.04 7.46 -16.14
CA LEU A 834 -9.11 6.52 -15.77
C LEU A 834 -8.72 5.06 -15.99
N GLU A 835 -7.92 4.73 -17.03
CA GLU A 835 -7.34 3.41 -17.20
C GLU A 835 -6.47 3.04 -16.01
N GLU A 836 -5.47 3.84 -15.68
CA GLU A 836 -4.53 3.56 -14.60
C GLU A 836 -5.25 3.40 -13.26
N LYS A 837 -6.15 4.34 -12.90
CA LYS A 837 -6.88 4.26 -11.64
C LYS A 837 -7.87 3.10 -11.59
N SER A 838 -8.45 2.69 -12.72
CA SER A 838 -9.27 1.47 -12.77
C SER A 838 -8.46 0.22 -12.47
N LEU A 839 -7.18 0.17 -12.87
CA LEU A 839 -6.29 -0.98 -12.74
C LEU A 839 -5.58 -1.09 -11.37
N LEU A 840 -5.77 -0.14 -10.45
CA LEU A 840 -5.14 -0.16 -9.12
C LEU A 840 -5.73 -1.22 -8.19
N THR A 841 -4.85 -1.98 -7.53
CA THR A 841 -5.20 -3.00 -6.53
C THR A 841 -5.03 -2.48 -5.11
N SER A 842 -5.64 -3.15 -4.12
CA SER A 842 -5.49 -2.79 -2.69
C SER A 842 -4.07 -2.87 -2.14
N ALA A 843 -3.13 -3.47 -2.89
CA ALA A 843 -1.70 -3.52 -2.54
C ALA A 843 -0.88 -2.40 -3.21
N ASP A 844 -1.44 -1.74 -4.23
CA ASP A 844 -0.83 -0.57 -4.87
C ASP A 844 -1.15 0.72 -4.09
N GLU A 845 -2.21 0.76 -3.28
CA GLU A 845 -2.56 1.91 -2.42
C GLU A 845 -1.75 2.01 -1.11
N SER A 846 -0.88 1.04 -0.81
CA SER A 846 -0.11 1.02 0.44
C SER A 846 1.33 1.51 0.23
N ASP A 847 1.46 2.83 0.11
CA ASP A 847 2.66 3.57 0.48
C ASP A 847 2.40 4.22 1.84
N ASN A 848 3.22 3.85 2.83
CA ASN A 848 3.00 4.21 4.22
C ASN A 848 4.33 4.65 4.84
N ASP A 849 4.68 5.93 4.67
CA ASP A 849 5.80 6.63 5.32
C ASP A 849 5.66 6.75 6.86
N GLY A 850 4.75 5.98 7.45
CA GLY A 850 4.38 6.04 8.86
C GLY A 850 5.09 4.98 9.70
N ASN A 851 5.60 5.40 10.86
CA ASN A 851 5.95 4.50 11.97
C ASN A 851 4.67 3.90 12.59
N ALA A 852 4.03 2.99 11.87
CA ALA A 852 2.70 2.43 12.18
C ALA A 852 2.65 0.92 11.89
N ILE A 853 1.97 0.17 12.76
CA ILE A 853 1.87 -1.29 12.66
C ILE A 853 1.00 -1.68 11.47
N THR A 854 1.48 -2.61 10.63
CA THR A 854 0.75 -2.98 9.41
C THR A 854 -0.10 -4.24 9.62
N LEU A 855 -1.42 -4.14 9.42
CA LEU A 855 -2.38 -5.25 9.51
C LEU A 855 -2.81 -5.66 8.10
N MET A 856 -2.68 -6.93 7.74
CA MET A 856 -3.04 -7.38 6.39
C MET A 856 -3.35 -8.87 6.30
N THR A 857 -3.96 -9.29 5.19
CA THR A 857 -4.06 -10.72 4.90
C THR A 857 -2.73 -11.32 4.46
N LEU A 858 -2.57 -12.63 4.67
CA LEU A 858 -1.45 -13.40 4.14
C LEU A 858 -1.30 -13.31 2.60
N HIS A 859 -2.40 -13.09 1.86
CA HIS A 859 -2.34 -12.88 0.41
C HIS A 859 -1.77 -11.49 0.08
N SER A 860 -2.25 -10.46 0.77
CA SER A 860 -1.78 -9.08 0.66
C SER A 860 -0.29 -8.93 1.02
N ALA A 861 0.23 -9.83 1.85
CA ALA A 861 1.63 -9.82 2.27
C ALA A 861 2.61 -10.33 1.18
N LYS A 862 2.13 -10.95 0.10
CA LYS A 862 3.00 -11.42 -0.98
C LYS A 862 3.79 -10.26 -1.59
N GLY A 863 5.06 -10.49 -1.91
CA GLY A 863 6.04 -9.45 -2.29
C GLY A 863 6.74 -8.85 -1.08
N LEU A 864 5.98 -8.35 -0.09
CA LEU A 864 6.48 -7.62 1.08
C LEU A 864 7.42 -8.42 2.00
N GLU A 865 8.08 -7.70 2.90
CA GLU A 865 8.96 -8.21 3.97
C GLU A 865 9.00 -7.26 5.17
N PHE A 866 9.15 -7.81 6.37
CA PHE A 866 9.17 -7.05 7.63
C PHE A 866 10.17 -7.66 8.63
N PRO A 867 10.87 -6.85 9.46
CA PRO A 867 11.71 -7.36 10.54
C PRO A 867 10.96 -8.26 11.52
N LEU A 868 9.74 -7.88 11.89
CA LEU A 868 8.91 -8.55 12.89
C LEU A 868 7.54 -8.95 12.31
N VAL A 869 7.26 -10.25 12.25
CA VAL A 869 6.01 -10.80 11.71
C VAL A 869 5.29 -11.67 12.72
N PHE A 870 3.98 -11.44 12.86
CA PHE A 870 3.05 -12.30 13.57
C PHE A 870 2.09 -12.95 12.55
N VAL A 871 2.03 -14.28 12.52
CA VAL A 871 1.02 -15.03 11.76
C VAL A 871 -0.03 -15.55 12.75
N CYS A 872 -1.23 -15.00 12.66
CA CYS A 872 -2.27 -15.15 13.68
C CYS A 872 -3.46 -16.02 13.23
N GLY A 873 -4.09 -16.68 14.20
CA GLY A 873 -5.22 -17.58 13.97
C GLY A 873 -4.82 -18.85 13.23
N LEU A 874 -3.68 -19.45 13.59
CA LEU A 874 -3.26 -20.77 13.12
C LEU A 874 -4.09 -21.87 13.80
N GLU A 875 -5.36 -21.94 13.42
CA GLU A 875 -6.38 -22.86 13.93
C GLU A 875 -6.94 -23.70 12.77
N GLU A 876 -7.21 -24.99 12.99
CA GLU A 876 -7.95 -25.80 12.03
C GLU A 876 -9.33 -25.19 11.74
N ASN A 877 -9.80 -25.34 10.50
CA ASN A 877 -11.00 -24.71 9.93
C ASN A 877 -10.93 -23.18 9.74
N LEU A 878 -9.96 -22.48 10.34
CA LEU A 878 -9.66 -21.08 10.06
C LEU A 878 -8.47 -20.94 9.11
N PHE A 879 -7.33 -21.56 9.45
CA PHE A 879 -6.12 -21.63 8.64
C PHE A 879 -5.36 -22.95 8.92
N PRO A 880 -5.60 -24.03 8.14
CA PRO A 880 -6.32 -24.05 6.87
C PRO A 880 -7.83 -23.81 7.01
N THR A 881 -8.41 -23.12 6.03
CA THR A 881 -9.87 -22.87 6.01
C THR A 881 -10.67 -24.17 5.91
N ALA A 882 -11.86 -24.20 6.53
CA ALA A 882 -12.77 -25.36 6.53
C ALA A 882 -13.11 -25.91 5.13
N ARG A 883 -13.01 -25.07 4.08
CA ARG A 883 -13.28 -25.47 2.69
C ARG A 883 -12.13 -26.24 2.03
N ALA A 884 -10.90 -26.05 2.52
CA ALA A 884 -9.75 -26.81 2.07
C ALA A 884 -9.69 -28.19 2.73
N VAL A 885 -10.27 -28.35 3.92
CA VAL A 885 -10.31 -29.62 4.65
C VAL A 885 -11.10 -30.66 3.86
N GLY A 886 -10.39 -31.64 3.29
CA GLY A 886 -10.94 -32.71 2.46
C GLY A 886 -10.46 -32.70 1.01
N ASP A 887 -9.91 -31.58 0.53
CA ASP A 887 -9.27 -31.47 -0.79
C ASP A 887 -7.75 -31.36 -0.62
N PRO A 888 -6.97 -32.38 -1.05
CA PRO A 888 -5.51 -32.34 -0.98
C PRO A 888 -4.90 -31.12 -1.69
N GLN A 889 -5.43 -30.69 -2.84
CA GLN A 889 -4.86 -29.56 -3.59
C GLN A 889 -5.12 -28.22 -2.86
N ALA A 890 -6.31 -28.06 -2.29
CA ALA A 890 -6.63 -26.87 -1.49
C ALA A 890 -5.80 -26.81 -0.19
N ILE A 891 -5.50 -27.95 0.44
CA ILE A 891 -4.56 -28.00 1.58
C ILE A 891 -3.15 -27.60 1.14
N GLU A 892 -2.69 -28.02 -0.04
CA GLU A 892 -1.39 -27.56 -0.57
C GLU A 892 -1.34 -26.05 -0.85
N GLU A 893 -2.43 -25.45 -1.35
CA GLU A 893 -2.53 -23.99 -1.54
C GLU A 893 -2.51 -23.24 -0.19
N GLU A 894 -3.29 -23.69 0.81
CA GLU A 894 -3.23 -23.12 2.17
C GLU A 894 -1.84 -23.28 2.81
N ARG A 895 -1.10 -24.36 2.48
CA ARG A 895 0.28 -24.56 2.94
C ARG A 895 1.27 -23.64 2.25
N ARG A 896 1.13 -23.40 0.93
CA ARG A 896 1.88 -22.35 0.19
C ARG A 896 1.62 -20.98 0.81
N LEU A 897 0.37 -20.68 1.21
CA LEU A 897 0.02 -19.44 1.90
C LEU A 897 0.69 -19.32 3.29
N CYS A 898 0.81 -20.42 4.03
CA CYS A 898 1.54 -20.45 5.31
C CYS A 898 3.04 -20.18 5.10
N TYR A 899 3.66 -20.88 4.15
CA TYR A 899 5.04 -20.65 3.73
C TYR A 899 5.30 -19.21 3.25
N VAL A 900 4.37 -18.60 2.48
CA VAL A 900 4.43 -17.18 2.10
C VAL A 900 4.46 -16.32 3.36
N GLY A 901 3.54 -16.53 4.31
CA GLY A 901 3.48 -15.79 5.58
C GLY A 901 4.77 -15.87 6.40
N MET A 902 5.31 -17.08 6.59
CA MET A 902 6.56 -17.31 7.31
C MET A 902 7.75 -16.60 6.63
N THR A 903 7.83 -16.66 5.30
CA THR A 903 8.90 -16.03 4.50
C THR A 903 8.75 -14.51 4.30
N ARG A 904 7.78 -13.86 4.96
CA ARG A 904 7.74 -12.40 5.09
C ARG A 904 8.68 -11.90 6.18
N ALA A 905 8.97 -12.74 7.18
CA ALA A 905 9.80 -12.40 8.33
C ALA A 905 11.28 -12.34 7.94
N GLN A 906 11.95 -11.23 8.27
CA GLN A 906 13.40 -11.11 8.17
C GLN A 906 14.06 -11.67 9.45
N GLU A 907 13.70 -11.15 10.63
CA GLU A 907 14.42 -11.42 11.89
C GLU A 907 13.62 -12.17 12.96
N GLN A 908 12.32 -11.88 13.10
CA GLN A 908 11.45 -12.45 14.13
C GLN A 908 10.15 -12.96 13.53
N LEU A 909 9.81 -14.22 13.85
CA LEU A 909 8.54 -14.84 13.47
C LEU A 909 7.82 -15.38 14.72
N SER A 910 6.57 -14.97 14.89
CA SER A 910 5.67 -15.48 15.91
C SER A 910 4.44 -16.10 15.26
N LEU A 911 4.12 -17.35 15.63
CA LEU A 911 2.97 -18.12 15.17
C LEU A 911 1.99 -18.21 16.33
N THR A 912 0.78 -17.66 16.19
CA THR A 912 -0.20 -17.60 17.28
C THR A 912 -1.51 -18.29 16.91
N TYR A 913 -2.14 -18.90 17.92
CA TYR A 913 -3.44 -19.53 17.80
C TYR A 913 -4.24 -19.38 19.09
N ALA A 914 -5.57 -19.35 18.97
CA ALA A 914 -6.48 -19.36 20.11
C ALA A 914 -7.10 -20.74 20.32
N LEU A 915 -7.38 -21.10 21.58
CA LEU A 915 -8.19 -22.27 21.95
C LEU A 915 -9.69 -22.03 21.75
N ARG A 916 -10.11 -20.76 21.68
CA ARG A 916 -11.50 -20.33 21.54
C ARG A 916 -11.61 -19.05 20.70
N ARG A 917 -12.52 -19.00 19.73
CA ARG A 917 -12.72 -17.83 18.86
C ARG A 917 -14.19 -17.47 18.70
N TYR A 918 -14.50 -16.17 18.67
CA TYR A 918 -15.84 -15.70 18.31
C TYR A 918 -16.04 -15.78 16.80
N ALA A 919 -16.95 -16.65 16.37
CA ALA A 919 -17.37 -16.80 14.98
C ALA A 919 -18.89 -16.76 14.88
N TYR A 920 -19.42 -15.98 13.93
CA TYR A 920 -20.85 -15.85 13.64
C TYR A 920 -21.74 -15.53 14.86
N GLY A 921 -21.19 -14.81 15.86
CA GLY A 921 -21.90 -14.44 17.09
C GLY A 921 -21.89 -15.51 18.21
N SER A 922 -21.19 -16.62 18.00
CA SER A 922 -20.99 -17.70 18.98
C SER A 922 -19.50 -17.85 19.33
N LEU A 923 -19.20 -18.34 20.54
CA LEU A 923 -17.84 -18.71 20.93
C LEU A 923 -17.64 -20.20 20.60
N LEU A 924 -16.74 -20.50 19.67
CA LEU A 924 -16.39 -21.87 19.29
C LEU A 924 -15.06 -22.27 19.93
N ALA A 925 -14.92 -23.55 20.27
CA ALA A 925 -13.63 -24.15 20.56
C ALA A 925 -12.88 -24.40 19.24
N THR A 926 -11.56 -24.23 19.26
CA THR A 926 -10.69 -24.32 18.08
C THR A 926 -9.51 -25.23 18.35
N GLU A 927 -9.10 -26.00 17.34
CA GLU A 927 -7.92 -26.88 17.40
C GLU A 927 -6.72 -26.18 16.75
N PRO A 928 -5.48 -26.44 17.21
CA PRO A 928 -4.27 -25.87 16.58
C PRO A 928 -4.12 -26.37 15.14
N SER A 929 -3.72 -25.47 14.24
CA SER A 929 -3.46 -25.79 12.83
C SER A 929 -2.40 -26.87 12.66
N ARG A 930 -2.64 -27.81 11.74
CA ARG A 930 -1.66 -28.81 11.30
C ARG A 930 -0.31 -28.21 10.92
N PHE A 931 -0.28 -27.00 10.37
CA PHE A 931 0.95 -26.32 9.96
C PHE A 931 1.90 -26.05 11.14
N LEU A 932 1.38 -25.94 12.37
CA LEU A 932 2.21 -25.84 13.58
C LEU A 932 2.95 -27.16 13.88
N GLY A 933 2.33 -28.31 13.57
CA GLY A 933 2.93 -29.64 13.73
C GLY A 933 3.90 -30.02 12.61
N GLU A 934 3.86 -29.33 11.47
CA GLU A 934 4.79 -29.48 10.34
C GLU A 934 6.12 -28.73 10.57
N VAL A 935 6.22 -27.90 11.63
CA VAL A 935 7.47 -27.23 12.03
C VAL A 935 8.27 -28.08 13.03
N PRO A 936 9.56 -28.37 12.78
CA PRO A 936 10.42 -29.12 13.72
C PRO A 936 10.53 -28.46 15.08
N ALA A 937 10.34 -29.25 16.14
CA ALA A 937 10.26 -28.75 17.51
C ALA A 937 11.53 -27.99 17.94
N GLU A 938 12.72 -28.43 17.52
CA GLU A 938 14.01 -27.79 17.80
C GLU A 938 14.18 -26.38 17.21
N LEU A 939 13.35 -25.98 16.24
CA LEU A 939 13.33 -24.64 15.65
C LEU A 939 12.39 -23.68 16.40
N THR A 940 11.58 -24.19 17.33
CA THR A 940 10.51 -23.45 18.00
C THR A 940 10.78 -23.17 19.48
N THR A 941 10.11 -22.16 20.02
CA THR A 941 9.89 -22.02 21.47
C THR A 941 8.39 -21.97 21.76
N GLN A 942 7.89 -22.97 22.51
CA GLN A 942 6.51 -22.97 22.97
C GLN A 942 6.37 -22.07 24.20
N ASN A 943 5.60 -20.99 24.05
CA ASN A 943 5.25 -20.08 25.13
C ASN A 943 3.75 -20.22 25.44
N TYR A 944 3.41 -21.00 26.46
CA TYR A 944 2.08 -20.99 27.05
C TYR A 944 1.86 -19.66 27.81
N GLU A 945 0.69 -19.03 27.68
CA GLU A 945 0.24 -17.96 28.62
C GLU A 945 -0.07 -18.55 30.01
N LEU A 946 0.94 -19.07 30.69
CA LEU A 946 0.86 -19.40 32.11
C LEU A 946 0.83 -18.11 32.92
N ASP A 947 -0.27 -17.92 33.65
CA ASP A 947 -0.58 -16.77 34.48
C ASP A 947 0.54 -16.47 35.50
N ARG A 948 1.48 -15.59 35.13
CA ARG A 948 2.57 -15.10 36.01
C ARG A 948 2.06 -14.04 36.99
N GLY A 949 0.97 -14.36 37.66
CA GLY A 949 0.32 -13.55 38.70
C GLY A 949 0.35 -14.24 40.07
N PHE A 950 1.52 -14.58 40.60
CA PHE A 950 1.63 -15.07 41.99
C PHE A 950 2.59 -14.26 42.86
N ASP A 951 1.98 -13.31 43.56
CA ASP A 951 2.09 -13.09 45.01
C ASP A 951 3.19 -13.89 45.73
N ARG A 952 4.24 -13.17 46.17
CA ARG A 952 5.28 -13.69 47.07
C ARG A 952 4.80 -13.76 48.54
N SER A 953 3.67 -14.38 48.83
CA SER A 953 3.29 -14.66 50.23
C SER A 953 2.26 -15.78 50.44
N ARG A 954 2.74 -17.05 50.57
CA ARG A 954 2.29 -17.96 51.65
C ARG A 954 3.13 -19.21 51.79
N GLN A 955 3.14 -19.74 53.01
CA GLN A 955 4.07 -20.76 53.49
C GLN A 955 3.62 -22.20 53.18
N ARG A 956 4.64 -23.07 53.17
CA ARG A 956 4.59 -24.54 53.22
C ARG A 956 3.35 -25.12 53.93
N VAL A 957 2.61 -25.97 53.24
CA VAL A 957 1.91 -27.14 53.82
C VAL A 957 2.19 -28.34 52.90
N GLY A 958 2.53 -29.49 53.49
CA GLY A 958 2.92 -30.69 52.74
C GLY A 958 1.74 -31.49 52.15
N PRO A 959 2.01 -32.49 51.29
CA PRO A 959 0.97 -33.22 50.57
C PRO A 959 0.28 -34.31 51.43
N PRO A 960 -1.06 -34.42 51.42
CA PRO A 960 -1.77 -35.60 51.91
C PRO A 960 -1.81 -36.72 50.83
N PRO A 961 -1.98 -38.00 51.21
CA PRO A 961 -1.62 -39.13 50.35
C PRO A 961 -2.75 -39.65 49.43
N ARG A 962 -2.34 -40.27 48.32
CA ARG A 962 -3.18 -41.10 47.43
C ARG A 962 -3.88 -42.23 48.20
N LYS A 963 -5.16 -42.47 47.91
CA LYS A 963 -5.85 -43.76 48.19
C LYS A 963 -6.33 -44.42 46.89
N LYS A 964 -6.27 -45.75 46.87
CA LYS A 964 -6.57 -46.63 45.73
C LYS A 964 -8.07 -46.94 45.61
N ALA A 965 -8.50 -47.33 44.41
CA ALA A 965 -9.80 -47.96 44.16
C ALA A 965 -9.83 -49.45 44.57
N PRO A 966 -11.03 -50.01 44.78
CA PRO A 966 -11.46 -51.27 44.14
C PRO A 966 -12.87 -51.10 43.50
N GLN A 967 -13.07 -51.44 42.21
CA GLN A 967 -13.38 -52.77 41.64
C GLN A 967 -14.84 -53.26 41.80
N GLY A 968 -15.39 -53.74 40.67
CA GLY A 968 -16.72 -54.34 40.51
C GLY A 968 -17.26 -54.04 39.10
N VAL A 969 -17.40 -54.90 38.08
CA VAL A 969 -17.14 -56.32 37.73
C VAL A 969 -17.79 -56.48 36.32
N HIS A 970 -17.30 -57.39 35.48
CA HIS A 970 -17.70 -57.62 34.07
C HIS A 970 -19.21 -57.85 33.78
N TYR A 971 -19.64 -57.50 32.56
CA TYR A 971 -20.18 -58.51 31.61
C TYR A 971 -20.09 -58.06 30.13
N GLU A 972 -19.63 -58.98 29.28
CA GLU A 972 -19.71 -59.10 27.80
C GLU A 972 -19.72 -60.61 27.50
N PRO A 973 -20.16 -61.12 26.33
CA PRO A 973 -20.40 -60.44 25.04
C PRO A 973 -21.93 -60.49 24.68
N ASP A 974 -22.48 -60.58 23.45
CA ASP A 974 -21.95 -60.87 22.09
C ASP A 974 -22.93 -60.47 20.96
N SER A 975 -22.49 -60.68 19.71
CA SER A 975 -23.24 -60.90 18.45
C SER A 975 -23.87 -59.73 17.65
N GLU A 976 -23.26 -59.53 16.47
CA GLU A 976 -23.86 -59.50 15.13
C GLU A 976 -24.62 -58.27 14.54
N GLN A 977 -24.03 -57.80 13.42
CA GLN A 977 -24.61 -57.44 12.11
C GLN A 977 -25.50 -56.17 11.94
N SER A 978 -25.14 -55.38 10.92
CA SER A 978 -25.97 -54.30 10.34
C SER A 978 -27.09 -54.87 9.45
N PRO A 979 -28.26 -54.20 9.40
CA PRO A 979 -28.58 -53.22 8.34
C PRO A 979 -29.07 -51.89 8.95
N GLY A 980 -29.38 -50.79 8.24
CA GLY A 980 -29.52 -50.55 6.81
C GLY A 980 -30.90 -49.94 6.50
N PHE A 981 -30.90 -48.71 5.93
CA PHE A 981 -32.05 -47.96 5.36
C PHE A 981 -33.04 -47.18 6.26
N ASP A 982 -33.62 -46.17 5.61
CA ASP A 982 -34.51 -45.08 6.03
C ASP A 982 -35.77 -45.43 6.83
N GLU A 983 -36.29 -44.49 7.64
CA GLU A 983 -37.59 -43.82 7.35
C GLU A 983 -37.96 -42.67 8.31
N PHE A 984 -38.78 -41.74 7.81
CA PHE A 984 -39.42 -40.64 8.56
C PHE A 984 -40.66 -41.13 9.34
N VAL A 985 -40.83 -40.76 10.61
CA VAL A 985 -42.16 -40.67 11.26
C VAL A 985 -42.24 -39.40 12.13
N ALA A 986 -43.40 -38.74 12.09
CA ALA A 986 -43.62 -37.39 12.63
C ALA A 986 -43.72 -37.30 14.17
N GLN A 987 -43.28 -36.16 14.72
CA GLN A 987 -43.57 -35.72 16.10
C GLN A 987 -44.09 -34.27 16.10
N ASP A 988 -45.37 -34.06 15.77
CA ASP A 988 -46.02 -32.74 15.82
C ASP A 988 -46.90 -32.53 17.07
N ASP A 989 -47.06 -33.57 17.91
CA ASP A 989 -48.05 -33.63 19.01
C ASP A 989 -47.64 -32.97 20.33
N PHE A 990 -46.35 -32.94 20.69
CA PHE A 990 -45.92 -32.29 21.94
C PHE A 990 -45.89 -30.76 21.86
N LEU A 991 -46.08 -30.20 20.65
CA LEU A 991 -46.08 -28.76 20.37
C LEU A 991 -47.50 -28.16 20.27
N ALA A 992 -48.50 -28.87 20.79
CA ALA A 992 -49.88 -28.40 20.85
C ALA A 992 -50.06 -27.21 21.84
N VAL A 993 -51.02 -26.33 21.54
CA VAL A 993 -51.37 -25.21 22.42
C VAL A 993 -51.89 -25.73 23.75
N GLY A 994 -51.35 -25.21 24.85
CA GLY A 994 -51.60 -25.67 26.22
C GLY A 994 -50.52 -26.59 26.79
N GLN A 995 -49.67 -27.21 25.96
CA GLN A 995 -48.59 -28.07 26.43
C GLN A 995 -47.45 -27.30 27.09
N TRP A 996 -46.73 -27.98 27.99
CA TRP A 996 -45.53 -27.46 28.65
C TRP A 996 -44.27 -27.98 27.98
N VAL A 997 -43.35 -27.06 27.70
CA VAL A 997 -42.08 -27.33 27.03
C VAL A 997 -40.93 -26.63 27.76
N ARG A 998 -39.72 -27.18 27.63
CA ARG A 998 -38.50 -26.66 28.25
C ARG A 998 -37.61 -26.07 27.16
N HIS A 999 -37.23 -24.81 27.32
CA HIS A 999 -36.27 -24.14 26.47
C HIS A 999 -34.90 -24.08 27.19
N PRO A 1000 -33.78 -24.44 26.53
CA PRO A 1000 -32.47 -24.54 27.18
C PRO A 1000 -32.05 -23.28 27.95
N GLN A 1001 -32.39 -22.09 27.46
CA GLN A 1001 -32.05 -20.81 28.11
C GLN A 1001 -33.13 -20.22 29.02
N TRP A 1002 -34.40 -20.62 28.86
CA TRP A 1002 -35.54 -19.93 29.52
C TRP A 1002 -36.36 -20.84 30.45
N GLY A 1003 -35.97 -22.11 30.57
CA GLY A 1003 -36.62 -23.07 31.46
C GLY A 1003 -37.98 -23.52 30.93
N ARG A 1004 -38.87 -23.89 31.85
CA ARG A 1004 -40.20 -24.44 31.54
C ARG A 1004 -41.21 -23.32 31.21
N GLY A 1005 -41.95 -23.48 30.12
CA GLY A 1005 -42.99 -22.54 29.68
C GLY A 1005 -44.13 -23.22 28.95
N GLN A 1006 -45.30 -22.58 28.90
CA GLN A 1006 -46.51 -23.14 28.32
C GLN A 1006 -46.78 -22.55 26.93
N ILE A 1007 -47.09 -23.40 25.94
CA ILE A 1007 -47.45 -22.98 24.59
C ILE A 1007 -48.83 -22.29 24.63
N VAL A 1008 -48.92 -21.07 24.12
CA VAL A 1008 -50.12 -20.21 24.15
C VAL A 1008 -50.75 -20.03 22.76
N SER A 1009 -49.95 -20.06 21.69
CA SER A 1009 -50.44 -20.10 20.30
C SER A 1009 -49.43 -20.77 19.38
N ARG A 1010 -49.92 -21.33 18.26
CA ARG A 1010 -49.15 -21.96 17.18
C ARG A 1010 -49.52 -21.31 15.86
N GLU A 1011 -48.53 -20.85 15.11
CA GLU A 1011 -48.69 -20.20 13.80
C GLU A 1011 -47.77 -20.88 12.77
N GLY A 1012 -48.34 -21.35 11.66
CA GLY A 1012 -47.62 -22.12 10.64
C GLY A 1012 -47.45 -23.60 10.97
N HIS A 1013 -46.82 -24.33 10.04
CA HIS A 1013 -46.59 -25.78 10.08
C HIS A 1013 -45.17 -26.12 9.60
N GLY A 1014 -44.65 -27.29 9.99
CA GLY A 1014 -43.30 -27.75 9.61
C GLY A 1014 -42.18 -26.82 10.07
N GLU A 1015 -41.09 -26.74 9.31
CA GLU A 1015 -39.88 -25.95 9.66
C GLU A 1015 -40.15 -24.45 9.86
N LYS A 1016 -41.22 -23.91 9.28
CA LYS A 1016 -41.62 -22.50 9.43
C LYS A 1016 -42.56 -22.25 10.62
N MET A 1017 -42.89 -23.28 11.40
CA MET A 1017 -43.76 -23.16 12.58
C MET A 1017 -43.16 -22.23 13.64
N LYS A 1018 -44.02 -21.37 14.19
CA LYS A 1018 -43.72 -20.45 15.30
C LYS A 1018 -44.67 -20.70 16.46
N LEU A 1019 -44.12 -20.78 17.66
CA LEU A 1019 -44.86 -20.95 18.91
C LEU A 1019 -44.74 -19.68 19.76
N SER A 1020 -45.86 -19.21 20.30
CA SER A 1020 -45.86 -18.21 21.36
C SER A 1020 -45.86 -18.94 22.71
N ILE A 1021 -44.73 -18.94 23.43
CA ILE A 1021 -44.54 -19.69 24.68
C ILE A 1021 -44.45 -18.72 25.85
N ARG A 1022 -45.19 -18.99 26.92
CA ARG A 1022 -45.21 -18.20 28.16
C ARG A 1022 -44.24 -18.78 29.17
N PHE A 1023 -43.18 -18.05 29.46
CA PHE A 1023 -42.22 -18.33 30.53
C PHE A 1023 -42.51 -17.37 31.70
N GLY A 1024 -43.20 -17.86 32.73
CA GLY A 1024 -43.69 -17.03 33.83
C GLY A 1024 -44.65 -15.94 33.36
N THR A 1025 -44.30 -14.67 33.58
CA THR A 1025 -45.11 -13.50 33.19
C THR A 1025 -44.84 -12.98 31.77
N ARG A 1026 -43.89 -13.56 31.03
CA ARG A 1026 -43.47 -13.08 29.70
C ARG A 1026 -43.81 -14.09 28.62
N ILE A 1027 -44.32 -13.62 27.48
CA ILE A 1027 -44.58 -14.44 26.28
C ILE A 1027 -43.48 -14.17 25.25
N LYS A 1028 -42.92 -15.23 24.68
CA LYS A 1028 -41.90 -15.20 23.62
C LYS A 1028 -42.40 -15.96 22.40
N ARG A 1029 -42.36 -15.33 21.22
CA ARG A 1029 -42.54 -16.02 19.93
C ARG A 1029 -41.19 -16.60 19.50
N ILE A 1030 -41.17 -17.91 19.24
CA ILE A 1030 -39.95 -18.67 18.91
C ILE A 1030 -40.26 -19.55 17.69
N ALA A 1031 -39.35 -19.60 16.71
CA ALA A 1031 -39.45 -20.51 15.56
C ALA A 1031 -38.92 -21.90 15.95
N VAL A 1032 -39.73 -22.94 15.75
CA VAL A 1032 -39.48 -24.29 16.30
C VAL A 1032 -38.16 -24.87 15.82
N ALA A 1033 -37.83 -24.70 14.55
CA ALA A 1033 -36.60 -25.20 13.91
C ALA A 1033 -35.28 -24.77 14.60
N TYR A 1034 -35.30 -23.70 15.40
CA TYR A 1034 -34.13 -23.16 16.09
C TYR A 1034 -34.29 -23.14 17.63
N ALA A 1035 -35.37 -23.71 18.15
CA ALA A 1035 -35.79 -23.55 19.54
C ALA A 1035 -35.27 -24.65 20.49
N GLN A 1036 -34.88 -25.82 19.96
CA GLN A 1036 -34.47 -27.01 20.72
C GLN A 1036 -35.36 -27.27 21.95
N LEU A 1037 -36.69 -27.32 21.73
CA LEU A 1037 -37.68 -27.48 22.80
C LEU A 1037 -37.82 -28.95 23.19
N GLU A 1038 -37.70 -29.23 24.48
CA GLU A 1038 -37.96 -30.54 25.08
C GLU A 1038 -39.37 -30.58 25.70
N PRO A 1039 -40.08 -31.73 25.74
CA PRO A 1039 -41.28 -31.90 26.59
C PRO A 1039 -40.95 -31.69 28.08
N ALA A 1040 -41.88 -31.09 28.87
CA ALA A 1040 -41.53 -30.59 30.22
C ALA A 1040 -42.59 -30.73 31.32
#